data_AF-A0A9E2E3X4-F1
#
_entry.id   AF-A0A9E2E3X4-F1
#
_cell.length_a   1.000
_cell.length_b   1.000
_cell.length_c   1.000
_cell.angle_alpha   90.00
_cell.angle_beta   90.00
_cell.angle_gamma   90.00
#
_symmetry.space_group_name_H-M   'P 1'
#
loop_
_entity.id
_entity.type
_entity.pdbx_description
1 polymer ?
#
loop_
_entity_poly.entity_id
_entity_poly.type
_entity_poly.pdbx_seq_one_letter_code
_entity_poly.pdbx_strand_id
1 'polypeptide(L)'
;ALAHDGHRHDDSSVISSASRIWKDTAGKPIHEGSFAAARDDSVIVENQDGDFLSIEIERLDKTDRALIDDQLEQARRINTQPIRQIAASGDTLIPANSSAYLDLLQRSFGAFASKVKTRSDARFFYVESDSIPDHQMMVGITAWQQQVPIPQPYTGANAWQIPLHPVKARNPMSAKEHFFRGAIALAANGIPIFNPIKNDGRTDTVVAGELDKWGGHCGRADDYHYHIAPVHLQKTVGAGNPVAFALDGYPVFGLTEPDGSPVGKLDWMNGHTDKNGHYHYHATRTYPYLIGGFYGEVVEGGGQVDPQPRAQGVRPYTQPLRGAKITDFTGNLKSGYSLKYSQNGRDGFVNYKVLDNGNVTFNFIDASGETKSETFEPRQRGGGGGDRRERGQGGQRRPRPDRNRAPPPRRPQDRSEAELAAQPTTQLTQNRERRPEGRQGRGQGQGRQRGQGQGGQRGGGDMLLRALDANNDGDLSPNELKNAEAALRKLDKNGDGQLSREETRGQGGGRGQGGGREQGGRPPGDRGDARPVGNPSAPAATPYIINPKRSGEFKLTSPVVANNGPLPKEYNGDGVGATLPLEWKGAPAGTKSFALVMDHLARGPNMKCYWTIWDIPPSVTSLPKNVQGVGKLGATWKRGETYIAPHSPGGAKTYTLHVYALSRVPQFSQPPQQVTREVLLAAIKDSILDSADLNVTYTASGDGERRGPGDPGGKDRGQNRPRQ
;
A
#
# COMPACT_ATOMS: atom_id res chain seq x y z
N ALA A 1 32.83 -28.49 40.69
CA ALA A 1 32.08 -28.80 41.93
C ALA A 1 31.72 -27.48 42.61
N LEU A 2 30.59 -27.43 43.36
CA LEU A 2 29.84 -26.21 43.72
C LEU A 2 29.08 -25.66 42.48
N ALA A 3 27.73 -25.71 42.41
CA ALA A 3 26.70 -25.02 43.19
C ALA A 3 26.49 -23.57 42.71
N HIS A 4 25.27 -22.99 42.63
CA HIS A 4 24.02 -23.30 43.34
C HIS A 4 22.76 -22.98 42.50
N ASP A 5 21.59 -23.36 43.02
CA ASP A 5 20.25 -23.15 42.45
C ASP A 5 19.82 -21.71 42.12
N GLY A 6 18.85 -21.60 41.22
CA GLY A 6 17.56 -21.01 41.61
C GLY A 6 17.25 -19.59 41.17
N HIS A 7 16.57 -19.46 40.04
CA HIS A 7 15.37 -18.62 39.99
C HIS A 7 14.33 -19.21 39.02
N ARG A 8 13.18 -19.60 39.57
CA ARG A 8 11.98 -19.85 38.77
C ARG A 8 11.49 -18.54 38.17
N HIS A 9 11.14 -18.59 36.90
CA HIS A 9 9.97 -17.88 36.40
C HIS A 9 9.16 -18.87 35.55
N ASP A 10 8.12 -19.43 36.19
CA ASP A 10 6.82 -19.51 35.52
C ASP A 10 6.43 -18.06 35.11
N ASP A 11 5.67 -17.81 34.06
CA ASP A 11 4.71 -18.70 33.42
C ASP A 11 4.68 -18.46 31.91
N SER A 12 4.75 -19.52 31.11
CA SER A 12 4.51 -19.43 29.67
C SER A 12 3.01 -19.43 29.43
N SER A 13 2.38 -18.24 29.42
CA SER A 13 0.95 -18.06 29.16
C SER A 13 0.60 -18.33 27.68
N VAL A 14 0.80 -19.56 27.23
CA VAL A 14 0.18 -20.13 26.04
C VAL A 14 -1.27 -20.44 26.42
N ILE A 15 -2.16 -19.46 26.28
CA ILE A 15 -3.57 -19.63 26.67
C ILE A 15 -4.33 -20.38 25.58
N SER A 16 -4.12 -21.69 25.59
CA SER A 16 -5.14 -22.74 25.45
C SER A 16 -6.21 -22.59 24.36
N SER A 17 -6.03 -23.34 23.28
CA SER A 17 -7.10 -23.79 22.38
C SER A 17 -7.89 -25.01 22.92
N ALA A 18 -7.92 -25.24 24.23
CA ALA A 18 -8.63 -26.37 24.82
C ALA A 18 -10.16 -26.17 24.82
N SER A 19 -10.91 -27.27 24.71
CA SER A 19 -12.37 -27.25 24.85
C SER A 19 -12.78 -26.76 26.24
N ARG A 20 -13.82 -25.93 26.32
CA ARG A 20 -14.39 -25.42 27.58
C ARG A 20 -15.90 -25.25 27.50
N ILE A 21 -16.54 -25.28 28.66
CA ILE A 21 -17.98 -24.99 28.78
C ILE A 21 -18.17 -23.46 28.85
N TRP A 22 -18.78 -22.92 27.80
CA TRP A 22 -19.22 -21.52 27.68
C TRP A 22 -20.54 -21.32 28.43
N LYS A 23 -20.66 -20.21 29.17
CA LYS A 23 -21.76 -19.97 30.10
C LYS A 23 -22.50 -18.68 29.82
N ASP A 24 -23.79 -18.66 30.13
CA ASP A 24 -24.60 -17.45 30.04
C ASP A 24 -24.36 -16.48 31.21
N THR A 25 -24.95 -15.29 31.13
CA THR A 25 -24.89 -14.28 32.20
C THR A 25 -25.37 -14.75 33.59
N ALA A 26 -26.10 -15.88 33.68
CA ALA A 26 -26.53 -16.51 34.94
C ALA A 26 -25.63 -17.70 35.36
N GLY A 27 -24.55 -17.96 34.61
CA GLY A 27 -23.61 -19.05 34.86
C GLY A 27 -24.07 -20.42 34.34
N LYS A 28 -25.18 -20.50 33.59
CA LYS A 28 -25.70 -21.75 33.04
C LYS A 28 -24.93 -22.12 31.76
N PRO A 29 -24.59 -23.40 31.53
CA PRO A 29 -23.97 -23.85 30.29
C PRO A 29 -24.79 -23.48 29.05
N ILE A 30 -24.14 -22.86 28.06
CA ILE A 30 -24.65 -22.62 26.70
C ILE A 30 -24.15 -23.74 25.77
N HIS A 31 -22.84 -23.97 25.75
CA HIS A 31 -22.19 -24.92 24.83
C HIS A 31 -20.83 -25.37 25.35
N GLU A 32 -20.31 -26.48 24.83
CA GLU A 32 -18.93 -26.91 25.07
C GLU A 32 -18.13 -26.86 23.75
N GLY A 33 -16.97 -26.21 23.78
CA GLY A 33 -16.06 -26.16 22.65
C GLY A 33 -14.88 -25.23 22.87
N SER A 34 -13.94 -25.22 21.93
CA SER A 34 -12.74 -24.38 21.97
C SER A 34 -12.99 -23.00 21.35
N PHE A 35 -12.25 -21.99 21.79
CA PHE A 35 -12.28 -20.66 21.18
C PHE A 35 -11.68 -20.73 19.76
N ALA A 36 -12.46 -20.36 18.75
CA ALA A 36 -12.01 -20.33 17.36
C ALA A 36 -11.65 -18.91 16.89
N ALA A 37 -12.50 -17.93 17.19
CA ALA A 37 -12.29 -16.51 16.89
C ALA A 37 -13.24 -15.61 17.69
N ALA A 38 -13.00 -14.30 17.73
CA ALA A 38 -13.96 -13.31 18.22
C ALA A 38 -14.03 -12.07 17.32
N ARG A 39 -15.18 -11.40 17.38
CA ARG A 39 -15.56 -10.14 16.73
C ARG A 39 -16.09 -9.19 17.81
N ASP A 40 -16.32 -7.92 17.47
CA ASP A 40 -16.72 -6.89 18.46
C ASP A 40 -18.03 -7.20 19.21
N ASP A 41 -18.90 -8.08 18.68
CA ASP A 41 -20.19 -8.47 19.25
C ASP A 41 -20.35 -9.98 19.53
N SER A 42 -19.47 -10.83 18.99
CA SER A 42 -19.69 -12.28 18.92
C SER A 42 -18.41 -13.11 18.98
N VAL A 43 -18.45 -14.24 19.69
CA VAL A 43 -17.40 -15.27 19.71
C VAL A 43 -17.82 -16.47 18.86
N ILE A 44 -16.87 -17.10 18.21
CA ILE A 44 -17.02 -18.33 17.45
C ILE A 44 -16.35 -19.46 18.24
N VAL A 45 -17.12 -20.52 18.49
CA VAL A 45 -16.71 -21.69 19.29
C VAL A 45 -16.74 -22.94 18.40
N GLU A 46 -15.63 -23.68 18.34
CA GLU A 46 -15.52 -24.97 17.63
C GLU A 46 -15.86 -26.11 18.60
N ASN A 47 -16.91 -26.89 18.32
CA ASN A 47 -17.31 -28.03 19.15
C ASN A 47 -16.43 -29.27 18.89
N GLN A 48 -16.66 -30.36 19.61
CA GLN A 48 -15.87 -31.60 19.46
C GLN A 48 -16.04 -32.30 18.09
N ASP A 49 -17.12 -32.01 17.35
CA ASP A 49 -17.41 -32.56 16.02
C ASP A 49 -16.82 -31.69 14.87
N GLY A 50 -16.28 -30.51 15.18
CA GLY A 50 -15.75 -29.54 14.22
C GLY A 50 -16.80 -28.59 13.62
N ASP A 51 -17.98 -28.49 14.23
CA ASP A 51 -18.98 -27.48 13.91
C ASP A 51 -18.73 -26.17 14.69
N PHE A 52 -19.03 -25.03 14.06
CA PHE A 52 -18.79 -23.71 14.61
C PHE A 52 -20.09 -23.04 15.07
N LEU A 53 -20.16 -22.71 16.36
CA LEU A 53 -21.27 -21.97 16.97
C LEU A 53 -20.89 -20.51 17.21
N SER A 54 -21.71 -19.57 16.72
CA SER A 54 -21.59 -18.15 17.04
C SER A 54 -22.41 -17.83 18.29
N ILE A 55 -21.78 -17.25 19.30
CA ILE A 55 -22.42 -16.81 20.55
C ILE A 55 -22.18 -15.30 20.71
N GLU A 56 -23.23 -14.51 20.99
CA GLU A 56 -23.07 -13.07 21.26
C GLU A 56 -22.33 -12.85 22.58
N ILE A 57 -21.32 -11.98 22.57
CA ILE A 57 -20.41 -11.73 23.71
C ILE A 57 -21.18 -11.19 24.92
N GLU A 58 -22.21 -10.36 24.70
CA GLU A 58 -23.06 -9.84 25.77
C GLU A 58 -23.82 -10.92 26.54
N ARG A 59 -24.13 -12.05 25.89
CA ARG A 59 -24.86 -13.17 26.49
C ARG A 59 -23.99 -14.06 27.37
N LEU A 60 -22.66 -13.92 27.30
CA LEU A 60 -21.71 -14.73 28.04
C LEU A 60 -21.50 -14.26 29.49
N ASP A 61 -20.99 -15.13 30.34
CA ASP A 61 -20.56 -14.77 31.69
C ASP A 61 -19.37 -13.78 31.68
N LYS A 62 -18.96 -13.26 32.85
CA LYS A 62 -17.85 -12.29 32.94
C LYS A 62 -16.48 -12.92 32.70
N THR A 63 -16.33 -14.21 32.99
CA THR A 63 -15.09 -14.99 32.83
C THR A 63 -14.81 -15.25 31.35
N ASP A 64 -15.85 -15.62 30.61
CA ASP A 64 -15.78 -15.93 29.19
C ASP A 64 -15.51 -14.68 28.37
N ARG A 65 -16.12 -13.54 28.75
CA ARG A 65 -15.79 -12.22 28.17
C ARG A 65 -14.34 -11.81 28.42
N ALA A 66 -13.85 -11.93 29.66
CA ALA A 66 -12.47 -11.58 29.97
C ALA A 66 -11.45 -12.44 29.20
N LEU A 67 -11.77 -13.73 28.95
CA LEU A 67 -10.94 -14.59 28.09
C LEU A 67 -10.97 -14.16 26.63
N ILE A 68 -12.12 -13.72 26.11
CA ILE A 68 -12.23 -13.19 24.74
C ILE A 68 -11.41 -11.89 24.59
N ASP A 69 -11.53 -10.97 25.55
CA ASP A 69 -10.80 -9.70 25.56
C ASP A 69 -9.27 -9.94 25.60
N ASP A 70 -8.80 -10.89 26.41
CA ASP A 70 -7.39 -11.25 26.48
C ASP A 70 -6.88 -11.88 25.16
N GLN A 71 -7.66 -12.76 24.53
CA GLN A 71 -7.31 -13.33 23.22
C GLN A 71 -7.27 -12.26 22.11
N LEU A 72 -8.21 -11.32 22.10
CA LEU A 72 -8.21 -10.17 21.17
C LEU A 72 -7.02 -9.23 21.41
N GLU A 73 -6.65 -9.00 22.67
CA GLU A 73 -5.49 -8.18 23.04
C GLU A 73 -4.16 -8.88 22.71
N GLN A 74 -4.06 -10.19 22.92
CA GLN A 74 -2.91 -10.99 22.46
C GLN A 74 -2.77 -10.94 20.92
N ALA A 75 -3.87 -11.07 20.17
CA ALA A 75 -3.87 -10.94 18.72
C ALA A 75 -3.44 -9.52 18.27
N ARG A 76 -3.93 -8.46 18.93
CA ARG A 76 -3.49 -7.07 18.68
C ARG A 76 -2.00 -6.88 18.96
N ARG A 77 -1.46 -7.46 20.04
CA ARG A 77 -0.03 -7.42 20.38
C ARG A 77 0.82 -8.11 19.33
N ILE A 78 0.44 -9.31 18.88
CA ILE A 78 1.15 -10.03 17.80
C ILE A 78 1.12 -9.22 16.49
N ASN A 79 -0.02 -8.59 16.17
CA ASN A 79 -0.19 -7.79 14.96
C ASN A 79 0.56 -6.45 14.98
N THR A 80 1.01 -5.97 16.15
CA THR A 80 1.68 -4.66 16.32
C THR A 80 3.17 -4.74 16.64
N GLN A 81 3.76 -5.93 16.77
CA GLN A 81 5.21 -6.06 17.01
C GLN A 81 6.03 -5.85 15.74
N PRO A 82 7.16 -5.11 15.81
CA PRO A 82 8.13 -5.05 14.71
C PRO A 82 8.86 -6.40 14.55
N ILE A 83 8.99 -6.86 13.30
CA ILE A 83 9.66 -8.14 12.98
C ILE A 83 11.15 -8.03 13.31
N ARG A 84 11.65 -8.92 14.19
CA ARG A 84 13.09 -9.14 14.35
C ARG A 84 13.58 -10.11 13.29
N GLN A 85 14.41 -9.64 12.36
CA GLN A 85 15.20 -10.53 11.51
C GLN A 85 16.13 -11.39 12.39
N ILE A 86 15.97 -12.70 12.32
CA ILE A 86 17.02 -13.65 12.70
C ILE A 86 17.66 -14.11 11.39
N ALA A 87 18.92 -13.76 11.19
CA ALA A 87 19.71 -14.36 10.13
C ALA A 87 20.04 -15.80 10.55
N ALA A 88 19.65 -16.77 9.73
CA ALA A 88 20.05 -18.17 9.88
C ALA A 88 20.58 -18.71 8.55
N SER A 89 21.77 -19.27 8.68
CA SER A 89 22.54 -20.17 7.82
C SER A 89 21.78 -20.89 6.69
N GLY A 90 22.49 -21.10 5.58
CA GLY A 90 21.95 -21.87 4.45
C GLY A 90 21.79 -23.35 4.78
N ASP A 91 20.69 -23.93 4.32
CA ASP A 91 20.44 -25.37 4.25
C ASP A 91 19.79 -25.72 2.91
N THR A 92 19.94 -26.99 2.53
CA THR A 92 19.73 -27.47 1.15
C THR A 92 18.27 -27.86 0.93
N LEU A 93 17.69 -27.37 -0.17
CA LEU A 93 16.30 -27.58 -0.57
C LEU A 93 15.97 -29.06 -0.88
N ILE A 94 14.67 -29.39 -0.92
CA ILE A 94 14.21 -30.49 -1.79
C ILE A 94 14.85 -30.28 -3.17
N PRO A 95 15.45 -31.29 -3.81
CA PRO A 95 15.77 -31.20 -5.22
C PRO A 95 14.47 -31.00 -6.00
N ALA A 96 14.24 -29.74 -6.38
CA ALA A 96 13.14 -29.31 -7.23
C ALA A 96 13.42 -29.79 -8.66
N ASN A 97 13.29 -31.11 -8.82
CA ASN A 97 13.62 -31.95 -9.98
C ASN A 97 13.27 -33.44 -9.73
N SER A 98 12.65 -33.78 -8.59
CA SER A 98 12.23 -35.15 -8.26
C SER A 98 10.82 -35.43 -8.77
N SER A 99 10.56 -36.67 -9.21
CA SER A 99 9.21 -37.15 -9.51
C SER A 99 8.26 -36.90 -8.33
N ALA A 100 8.74 -37.12 -7.10
CA ALA A 100 7.99 -36.94 -5.86
C ALA A 100 7.34 -35.55 -5.68
N TYR A 101 7.95 -34.46 -6.19
CA TYR A 101 7.34 -33.12 -6.12
C TYR A 101 6.25 -32.93 -7.19
N LEU A 102 6.45 -33.47 -8.40
CA LEU A 102 5.40 -33.53 -9.40
C LEU A 102 4.24 -34.43 -8.94
N ASP A 103 4.53 -35.57 -8.32
CA ASP A 103 3.55 -36.48 -7.72
C ASP A 103 2.76 -35.79 -6.59
N LEU A 104 3.41 -34.94 -5.78
CA LEU A 104 2.79 -34.11 -4.74
C LEU A 104 1.78 -33.11 -5.34
N LEU A 105 2.16 -32.40 -6.41
CA LEU A 105 1.25 -31.52 -7.15
C LEU A 105 0.09 -32.31 -7.76
N GLN A 106 0.39 -33.38 -8.51
CA GLN A 106 -0.60 -34.21 -9.20
C GLN A 106 -1.62 -34.81 -8.25
N ARG A 107 -1.22 -35.37 -7.09
CA ARG A 107 -2.16 -35.96 -6.13
C ARG A 107 -3.02 -34.92 -5.41
N SER A 108 -2.44 -33.76 -5.09
CA SER A 108 -3.16 -32.70 -4.36
C SER A 108 -4.23 -32.03 -5.23
N PHE A 109 -3.89 -31.63 -6.46
CA PHE A 109 -4.86 -31.09 -7.41
C PHE A 109 -5.77 -32.18 -8.02
N GLY A 110 -5.26 -33.41 -8.17
CA GLY A 110 -6.00 -34.56 -8.69
C GLY A 110 -7.16 -35.00 -7.79
N ALA A 111 -7.10 -34.71 -6.49
CA ALA A 111 -8.24 -34.87 -5.57
C ALA A 111 -9.48 -34.07 -6.00
N PHE A 112 -9.32 -33.06 -6.85
CA PHE A 112 -10.39 -32.22 -7.41
C PHE A 112 -10.52 -32.34 -8.95
N ALA A 113 -10.17 -33.49 -9.54
CA ALA A 113 -10.22 -33.72 -10.99
C ALA A 113 -11.59 -33.48 -11.68
N SER A 114 -12.68 -33.37 -10.91
CA SER A 114 -14.01 -32.93 -11.38
C SER A 114 -14.11 -31.44 -11.71
N LYS A 115 -13.26 -30.61 -11.08
CA LYS A 115 -13.21 -29.13 -11.20
C LYS A 115 -11.89 -28.59 -11.74
N VAL A 116 -10.82 -29.33 -11.52
CA VAL A 116 -9.45 -28.94 -11.86
C VAL A 116 -8.92 -29.83 -12.99
N LYS A 117 -8.34 -29.22 -14.01
CA LYS A 117 -7.50 -29.92 -15.00
C LYS A 117 -6.06 -29.48 -14.81
N THR A 118 -5.13 -30.40 -14.98
CA THR A 118 -3.70 -30.13 -14.82
C THR A 118 -2.90 -30.54 -16.04
N ARG A 119 -1.80 -29.84 -16.28
CA ARG A 119 -0.79 -30.17 -17.29
C ARG A 119 0.56 -29.63 -16.81
N SER A 120 1.67 -30.09 -17.37
CA SER A 120 3.00 -29.58 -17.01
C SER A 120 3.88 -29.43 -18.25
N ASP A 121 4.91 -28.58 -18.12
CA ASP A 121 6.07 -28.55 -19.01
C ASP A 121 7.36 -28.64 -18.20
N ALA A 122 8.52 -28.34 -18.79
CA ALA A 122 9.82 -28.38 -18.11
C ALA A 122 10.08 -27.21 -17.13
N ARG A 123 9.07 -26.39 -16.80
CA ARG A 123 9.18 -25.23 -15.91
C ARG A 123 8.03 -25.11 -14.92
N PHE A 124 6.80 -25.37 -15.37
CA PHE A 124 5.59 -25.06 -14.64
C PHE A 124 4.61 -26.23 -14.61
N PHE A 125 3.96 -26.37 -13.45
CA PHE A 125 2.71 -27.09 -13.31
C PHE A 125 1.57 -26.09 -13.53
N TYR A 126 0.71 -26.40 -14.50
CA TYR A 126 -0.42 -25.55 -14.85
C TYR A 126 -1.70 -26.13 -14.28
N VAL A 127 -2.52 -25.25 -13.71
CA VAL A 127 -3.79 -25.59 -13.08
C VAL A 127 -4.90 -24.79 -13.75
N GLU A 128 -5.87 -25.51 -14.30
CA GLU A 128 -7.02 -24.95 -14.99
C GLU A 128 -8.30 -25.20 -14.18
N SER A 129 -9.10 -24.15 -13.96
CA SER A 129 -10.35 -24.19 -13.20
C SER A 129 -11.34 -23.14 -13.73
N ASP A 130 -12.59 -23.24 -13.28
CA ASP A 130 -13.62 -22.21 -13.47
C ASP A 130 -13.72 -21.23 -12.27
N SER A 131 -12.90 -21.44 -11.23
CA SER A 131 -12.93 -20.71 -9.96
C SER A 131 -14.24 -20.83 -9.15
N ILE A 132 -15.02 -21.91 -9.32
CA ILE A 132 -16.27 -22.16 -8.56
C ILE A 132 -16.17 -23.43 -7.68
N PRO A 133 -16.08 -23.28 -6.34
CA PRO A 133 -15.95 -24.41 -5.41
C PRO A 133 -17.27 -25.18 -5.21
N ASP A 134 -17.15 -26.43 -4.74
CA ASP A 134 -18.28 -27.30 -4.37
C ASP A 134 -18.71 -27.13 -2.90
N HIS A 135 -18.73 -25.89 -2.42
CA HIS A 135 -19.25 -25.53 -1.10
C HIS A 135 -20.13 -24.28 -1.17
N GLN A 136 -20.99 -24.08 -0.18
CA GLN A 136 -21.80 -22.87 -0.05
C GLN A 136 -20.89 -21.64 0.09
N MET A 137 -21.00 -20.66 -0.80
CA MET A 137 -20.21 -19.41 -0.79
C MET A 137 -21.01 -18.24 -0.21
N MET A 138 -20.35 -17.11 0.06
CA MET A 138 -20.91 -15.78 0.33
C MET A 138 -21.73 -15.61 1.63
N VAL A 139 -22.33 -16.67 2.16
CA VAL A 139 -23.19 -16.60 3.36
C VAL A 139 -22.37 -16.15 4.57
N GLY A 140 -22.88 -15.15 5.28
CA GLY A 140 -22.26 -14.56 6.47
C GLY A 140 -21.55 -13.22 6.24
N ILE A 141 -21.27 -12.83 4.99
CA ILE A 141 -20.62 -11.55 4.67
C ILE A 141 -21.54 -10.38 5.06
N THR A 142 -20.99 -9.37 5.75
CA THR A 142 -21.67 -8.14 6.16
C THR A 142 -21.11 -6.88 5.49
N ALA A 143 -19.84 -6.90 5.08
CA ALA A 143 -19.20 -5.82 4.34
C ALA A 143 -19.24 -6.05 2.81
N TRP A 144 -20.43 -6.35 2.29
CA TRP A 144 -20.61 -6.82 0.91
C TRP A 144 -20.56 -5.69 -0.14
N GLN A 145 -19.64 -5.81 -1.11
CA GLN A 145 -19.47 -4.89 -2.24
C GLN A 145 -20.45 -5.11 -3.42
N GLN A 146 -21.55 -5.85 -3.23
CA GLN A 146 -22.57 -6.18 -4.25
C GLN A 146 -22.04 -6.98 -5.46
N GLN A 147 -20.93 -7.70 -5.28
CA GLN A 147 -20.34 -8.65 -6.24
C GLN A 147 -20.75 -10.09 -5.91
N VAL A 148 -20.82 -10.97 -6.90
CA VAL A 148 -21.32 -12.36 -6.78
C VAL A 148 -20.40 -13.36 -7.50
N PRO A 149 -20.40 -14.67 -7.17
CA PRO A 149 -19.51 -15.63 -7.83
C PRO A 149 -19.86 -15.88 -9.30
N ILE A 150 -18.97 -15.50 -10.23
CA ILE A 150 -19.09 -15.80 -11.66
C ILE A 150 -17.85 -16.60 -12.10
N PRO A 151 -18.01 -17.68 -12.90
CA PRO A 151 -16.91 -18.44 -13.44
C PRO A 151 -15.83 -17.58 -14.09
N GLN A 152 -14.58 -17.88 -13.78
CA GLN A 152 -13.42 -17.24 -14.38
C GLN A 152 -12.69 -18.26 -15.25
N PRO A 153 -12.49 -17.99 -16.56
CA PRO A 153 -11.88 -18.96 -17.48
C PRO A 153 -10.36 -18.99 -17.30
N TYR A 154 -9.88 -19.66 -16.26
CA TYR A 154 -8.46 -19.89 -16.02
C TYR A 154 -7.96 -21.10 -16.81
N THR A 155 -8.07 -21.07 -18.14
CA THR A 155 -7.78 -22.21 -19.03
C THR A 155 -6.74 -21.87 -20.09
N GLY A 156 -6.07 -22.89 -20.64
CA GLY A 156 -5.07 -22.75 -21.70
C GLY A 156 -3.95 -21.78 -21.32
N ALA A 157 -3.81 -20.67 -22.07
CA ALA A 157 -2.81 -19.64 -21.80
C ALA A 157 -3.13 -18.75 -20.58
N ASN A 158 -4.36 -18.79 -20.06
CA ASN A 158 -4.80 -18.11 -18.83
C ASN A 158 -4.85 -19.05 -17.62
N ALA A 159 -4.22 -20.24 -17.71
CA ALA A 159 -4.08 -21.18 -16.60
C ALA A 159 -3.15 -20.65 -15.52
N TRP A 160 -3.40 -21.02 -14.25
CA TRP A 160 -2.48 -20.76 -13.14
C TRP A 160 -1.15 -21.49 -13.37
N GLN A 161 -0.05 -20.91 -12.87
CA GLN A 161 1.30 -21.43 -13.04
C GLN A 161 1.95 -21.58 -11.67
N ILE A 162 2.35 -22.80 -11.32
CA ILE A 162 3.14 -23.11 -10.13
C ILE A 162 4.53 -23.55 -10.60
N PRO A 163 5.64 -22.93 -10.14
CA PRO A 163 6.99 -23.37 -10.48
C PRO A 163 7.24 -24.84 -10.13
N LEU A 164 7.75 -25.63 -11.09
CA LEU A 164 8.27 -26.99 -10.81
C LEU A 164 9.66 -26.97 -10.20
N HIS A 165 10.33 -25.82 -10.30
CA HIS A 165 11.69 -25.58 -9.82
C HIS A 165 11.73 -24.37 -8.86
N PRO A 166 11.00 -24.39 -7.71
CA PRO A 166 11.11 -23.35 -6.70
C PRO A 166 12.56 -23.09 -6.28
N VAL A 167 12.97 -21.83 -6.32
CA VAL A 167 14.29 -21.34 -5.90
C VAL A 167 14.11 -20.49 -4.66
N LYS A 168 14.90 -20.73 -3.60
CA LYS A 168 14.90 -19.89 -2.39
C LYS A 168 15.29 -18.45 -2.73
N ALA A 169 14.44 -17.49 -2.38
CA ALA A 169 14.72 -16.08 -2.56
C ALA A 169 15.92 -15.64 -1.72
N ARG A 170 16.83 -14.89 -2.34
CA ARG A 170 17.92 -14.21 -1.62
C ARG A 170 17.40 -13.09 -0.71
N ASN A 171 16.30 -12.46 -1.13
CA ASN A 171 15.57 -11.44 -0.37
C ASN A 171 14.09 -11.82 -0.38
N PRO A 172 13.61 -12.64 0.58
CA PRO A 172 12.20 -13.00 0.70
C PRO A 172 11.31 -11.76 0.85
N MET A 173 10.17 -11.73 0.17
CA MET A 173 9.26 -10.57 0.17
C MET A 173 8.04 -10.82 1.06
N SER A 174 7.71 -9.88 1.94
CA SER A 174 6.59 -10.04 2.89
C SER A 174 5.24 -9.72 2.27
N ALA A 175 4.24 -10.57 2.52
CA ALA A 175 2.84 -10.28 2.23
C ALA A 175 2.26 -9.16 3.12
N LYS A 176 2.95 -8.77 4.22
CA LYS A 176 2.58 -7.57 5.00
C LYS A 176 2.86 -6.25 4.27
N GLU A 177 3.76 -6.26 3.28
CA GLU A 177 4.28 -5.05 2.63
C GLU A 177 4.09 -5.05 1.10
N HIS A 178 3.86 -6.23 0.51
CA HIS A 178 3.77 -6.49 -0.92
C HIS A 178 2.54 -7.34 -1.26
N PHE A 179 2.23 -7.47 -2.56
CA PHE A 179 1.21 -8.40 -3.08
C PHE A 179 -0.22 -8.13 -2.57
N PHE A 180 -0.59 -6.87 -2.34
CA PHE A 180 -1.95 -6.48 -1.95
C PHE A 180 -2.99 -6.56 -3.09
N ARG A 181 -2.64 -7.20 -4.21
CA ARG A 181 -3.49 -7.44 -5.38
C ARG A 181 -3.19 -8.83 -5.92
N GLY A 182 -4.18 -9.44 -6.57
CA GLY A 182 -4.05 -10.78 -7.15
C GLY A 182 -3.86 -11.86 -6.08
N ALA A 183 -3.62 -13.08 -6.54
CA ALA A 183 -3.37 -14.21 -5.66
C ALA A 183 -1.91 -14.22 -5.16
N ILE A 184 -1.71 -14.88 -4.02
CA ILE A 184 -0.40 -15.23 -3.47
C ILE A 184 -0.22 -16.75 -3.34
N ALA A 185 -1.31 -17.51 -3.34
CA ALA A 185 -1.32 -18.97 -3.45
C ALA A 185 -2.52 -19.45 -4.27
N LEU A 186 -2.53 -20.74 -4.62
CA LEU A 186 -3.64 -21.42 -5.28
C LEU A 186 -4.06 -22.63 -4.44
N ALA A 187 -5.34 -22.71 -4.06
CA ALA A 187 -5.90 -23.83 -3.34
C ALA A 187 -5.96 -25.09 -4.22
N ALA A 188 -5.91 -26.27 -3.59
CA ALA A 188 -5.93 -27.56 -4.29
C ALA A 188 -7.20 -27.78 -5.14
N ASN A 189 -8.31 -27.12 -4.81
CA ASN A 189 -9.55 -27.10 -5.60
C ASN A 189 -9.54 -26.09 -6.77
N GLY A 190 -8.41 -25.45 -7.05
CA GLY A 190 -8.24 -24.50 -8.15
C GLY A 190 -8.79 -23.09 -7.89
N ILE A 191 -9.13 -22.76 -6.64
CA ILE A 191 -9.54 -21.41 -6.23
C ILE A 191 -8.31 -20.60 -5.81
N PRO A 192 -8.10 -19.37 -6.32
CA PRO A 192 -6.98 -18.55 -5.88
C PRO A 192 -7.14 -18.06 -4.43
N ILE A 193 -6.01 -17.89 -3.75
CA ILE A 193 -5.93 -17.35 -2.39
C ILE A 193 -5.18 -16.02 -2.45
N PHE A 194 -5.87 -14.95 -2.06
CA PHE A 194 -5.40 -13.58 -2.05
C PHE A 194 -4.81 -13.23 -0.67
N ASN A 195 -4.09 -12.11 -0.62
CA ASN A 195 -3.48 -11.60 0.61
C ASN A 195 -4.56 -11.24 1.66
N PRO A 196 -4.46 -11.68 2.93
CA PRO A 196 -5.38 -11.25 4.00
C PRO A 196 -5.44 -9.72 4.16
N ILE A 197 -4.37 -9.02 3.80
CA ILE A 197 -4.35 -7.56 3.75
C ILE A 197 -4.87 -7.05 2.41
N LYS A 198 -5.89 -6.20 2.46
CA LYS A 198 -6.51 -5.56 1.30
C LYS A 198 -5.54 -4.67 0.52
N ASN A 199 -5.97 -4.29 -0.69
CA ASN A 199 -5.31 -3.33 -1.60
C ASN A 199 -4.93 -1.96 -1.00
N ASP A 200 -5.35 -1.66 0.24
CA ASP A 200 -4.96 -0.45 0.97
C ASP A 200 -3.75 -0.63 1.91
N GLY A 201 -3.22 -1.86 2.01
CA GLY A 201 -1.98 -2.19 2.72
C GLY A 201 -2.09 -2.20 4.24
N ARG A 202 -3.32 -2.26 4.81
CA ARG A 202 -3.53 -2.19 6.27
C ARG A 202 -4.80 -2.87 6.78
N THR A 203 -5.83 -3.06 5.94
CA THR A 203 -7.09 -3.66 6.39
C THR A 203 -7.01 -5.18 6.26
N ASP A 204 -7.25 -5.90 7.36
CA ASP A 204 -7.38 -7.36 7.37
C ASP A 204 -8.81 -7.76 6.97
N THR A 205 -8.96 -8.54 5.89
CA THR A 205 -10.28 -9.00 5.38
C THR A 205 -11.02 -9.92 6.34
N VAL A 206 -10.30 -10.70 7.15
CA VAL A 206 -10.88 -11.63 8.13
C VAL A 206 -11.61 -10.85 9.22
N VAL A 207 -10.98 -9.77 9.70
CA VAL A 207 -11.52 -8.88 10.74
C VAL A 207 -12.59 -7.93 10.16
N ALA A 208 -12.50 -7.56 8.89
CA ALA A 208 -13.42 -6.60 8.24
C ALA A 208 -14.85 -7.12 8.00
N GLY A 209 -15.17 -8.40 8.28
CA GLY A 209 -16.50 -8.98 8.02
C GLY A 209 -16.81 -9.20 6.54
N GLU A 210 -15.76 -9.32 5.72
CA GLU A 210 -15.85 -9.41 4.26
C GLU A 210 -15.88 -10.83 3.72
N LEU A 211 -15.58 -11.83 4.56
CA LEU A 211 -15.44 -13.24 4.20
C LEU A 211 -16.66 -14.07 4.60
N ASP A 212 -16.94 -15.11 3.80
CA ASP A 212 -17.84 -16.20 4.18
C ASP A 212 -17.17 -17.18 5.17
N LYS A 213 -17.91 -18.22 5.58
CA LYS A 213 -17.43 -19.22 6.56
C LYS A 213 -16.22 -20.05 6.12
N TRP A 214 -15.87 -20.05 4.83
CA TRP A 214 -14.68 -20.71 4.30
C TRP A 214 -13.50 -19.75 4.11
N GLY A 215 -13.71 -18.47 4.48
CA GLY A 215 -12.71 -17.43 4.36
C GLY A 215 -12.56 -16.88 2.94
N GLY A 216 -13.60 -16.94 2.11
CA GLY A 216 -13.59 -16.37 0.76
C GLY A 216 -14.67 -15.33 0.50
N HIS A 217 -14.48 -14.57 -0.58
CA HIS A 217 -15.44 -13.58 -1.06
C HIS A 217 -15.28 -13.31 -2.57
N CYS A 218 -16.12 -12.45 -3.14
CA CYS A 218 -16.00 -12.02 -4.53
C CYS A 218 -15.26 -10.69 -4.69
N GLY A 219 -14.25 -10.68 -5.57
CA GLY A 219 -13.52 -9.51 -6.01
C GLY A 219 -14.31 -8.59 -6.95
N ARG A 220 -13.60 -7.61 -7.53
CA ARG A 220 -14.19 -6.58 -8.42
C ARG A 220 -14.51 -7.08 -9.83
N ALA A 221 -14.14 -8.32 -10.15
CA ALA A 221 -14.45 -8.96 -11.42
C ALA A 221 -15.56 -10.02 -11.26
N ASP A 222 -16.34 -9.96 -10.16
CA ASP A 222 -17.26 -11.03 -9.75
C ASP A 222 -16.51 -12.38 -9.58
N ASP A 223 -15.22 -12.33 -9.21
CA ASP A 223 -14.31 -13.46 -9.06
C ASP A 223 -14.25 -13.98 -7.62
N TYR A 224 -14.60 -15.24 -7.36
CA TYR A 224 -14.51 -15.82 -6.01
C TYR A 224 -13.08 -16.28 -5.67
N HIS A 225 -12.58 -15.87 -4.51
CA HIS A 225 -11.25 -16.21 -4.00
C HIS A 225 -11.22 -16.30 -2.46
N TYR A 226 -10.27 -17.06 -1.91
CA TYR A 226 -10.03 -17.15 -0.46
C TYR A 226 -9.06 -16.06 0.02
N HIS A 227 -9.08 -15.75 1.32
CA HIS A 227 -8.10 -14.89 2.02
C HIS A 227 -7.40 -15.60 3.20
N ILE A 228 -7.75 -16.86 3.47
CA ILE A 228 -7.11 -17.73 4.47
C ILE A 228 -6.80 -19.08 3.83
N ALA A 229 -5.96 -19.90 4.47
CA ALA A 229 -5.74 -21.26 4.00
C ALA A 229 -7.04 -22.09 4.12
N PRO A 230 -7.54 -22.74 3.05
CA PRO A 230 -8.81 -23.46 3.06
C PRO A 230 -8.64 -24.85 3.70
N VAL A 231 -8.42 -24.88 5.02
CA VAL A 231 -8.14 -26.11 5.79
C VAL A 231 -9.22 -27.20 5.67
N HIS A 232 -10.45 -26.81 5.32
CA HIS A 232 -11.55 -27.75 5.05
C HIS A 232 -11.25 -28.72 3.89
N LEU A 233 -10.40 -28.32 2.93
CA LEU A 233 -9.97 -29.17 1.82
C LEU A 233 -9.09 -30.35 2.27
N GLN A 234 -8.53 -30.32 3.49
CA GLN A 234 -7.72 -31.42 4.04
C GLN A 234 -8.48 -32.76 4.05
N LYS A 235 -9.80 -32.72 4.25
CA LYS A 235 -10.68 -33.91 4.18
C LYS A 235 -10.73 -34.54 2.78
N THR A 236 -10.49 -33.77 1.73
CA THR A 236 -10.52 -34.20 0.31
C THR A 236 -9.13 -34.51 -0.23
N VAL A 237 -8.11 -33.68 0.05
CA VAL A 237 -6.72 -33.98 -0.37
C VAL A 237 -6.10 -35.12 0.43
N GLY A 238 -6.65 -35.46 1.60
CA GLY A 238 -6.14 -36.48 2.51
C GLY A 238 -5.06 -35.94 3.45
N ALA A 239 -4.83 -36.64 4.56
CA ALA A 239 -3.77 -36.30 5.51
C ALA A 239 -2.39 -36.35 4.84
N GLY A 240 -1.48 -35.48 5.25
CA GLY A 240 -0.12 -35.40 4.69
C GLY A 240 0.00 -34.80 3.29
N ASN A 241 -1.09 -34.26 2.73
CA ASN A 241 -1.09 -33.52 1.47
C ASN A 241 -1.42 -32.03 1.70
N PRO A 242 -0.83 -31.10 0.94
CA PRO A 242 -1.08 -29.68 1.07
C PRO A 242 -2.48 -29.29 0.59
N VAL A 243 -3.06 -28.28 1.25
CA VAL A 243 -4.36 -27.70 0.88
C VAL A 243 -4.23 -26.60 -0.18
N ALA A 244 -3.02 -26.07 -0.38
CA ALA A 244 -2.70 -25.07 -1.40
C ALA A 244 -1.21 -25.11 -1.78
N PHE A 245 -0.83 -24.39 -2.84
CA PHE A 245 0.56 -24.11 -3.20
C PHE A 245 0.74 -22.61 -3.35
N ALA A 246 1.81 -22.05 -2.77
CA ALA A 246 2.18 -20.67 -2.97
C ALA A 246 2.68 -20.46 -4.41
N LEU A 247 2.54 -19.24 -4.95
CA LEU A 247 2.95 -18.94 -6.33
C LEU A 247 4.47 -18.96 -6.54
N ASP A 248 5.26 -19.08 -5.47
CA ASP A 248 6.70 -19.33 -5.52
C ASP A 248 7.06 -20.83 -5.70
N GLY A 249 6.07 -21.73 -5.62
CA GLY A 249 6.20 -23.17 -5.77
C GLY A 249 6.21 -23.97 -4.46
N TYR A 250 6.28 -23.34 -3.28
CA TYR A 250 6.33 -24.12 -2.04
C TYR A 250 4.91 -24.53 -1.57
N PRO A 251 4.73 -25.75 -1.03
CA PRO A 251 3.43 -26.26 -0.60
C PRO A 251 2.95 -25.56 0.69
N VAL A 252 1.63 -25.48 0.84
CA VAL A 252 0.94 -24.93 2.02
C VAL A 252 0.09 -26.04 2.65
N PHE A 253 0.49 -26.51 3.82
CA PHE A 253 -0.21 -27.55 4.58
C PHE A 253 -1.30 -26.96 5.48
N GLY A 254 -2.17 -27.83 6.03
CA GLY A 254 -3.16 -27.46 7.03
C GLY A 254 -2.56 -27.19 8.41
N LEU A 255 -3.36 -27.41 9.45
CA LEU A 255 -3.02 -27.19 10.86
C LEU A 255 -2.14 -28.30 11.48
N THR A 256 -1.51 -29.14 10.65
CA THR A 256 -0.63 -30.25 11.06
C THR A 256 0.53 -30.40 10.08
N GLU A 257 1.63 -30.97 10.56
CA GLU A 257 2.75 -31.47 9.74
C GLU A 257 2.28 -32.53 8.71
N PRO A 258 3.10 -32.85 7.70
CA PRO A 258 2.82 -33.91 6.74
C PRO A 258 2.65 -35.31 7.36
N ASP A 259 3.22 -35.57 8.55
CA ASP A 259 3.03 -36.82 9.30
C ASP A 259 1.84 -36.79 10.29
N GLY A 260 1.08 -35.69 10.31
CA GLY A 260 -0.08 -35.49 11.18
C GLY A 260 0.25 -34.97 12.57
N SER A 261 1.53 -34.76 12.91
CA SER A 261 1.91 -34.13 14.18
C SER A 261 1.56 -32.62 14.22
N PRO A 262 1.48 -32.00 15.41
CA PRO A 262 1.23 -30.56 15.52
C PRO A 262 2.33 -29.74 14.85
N VAL A 263 1.95 -28.62 14.21
CA VAL A 263 2.87 -27.74 13.49
C VAL A 263 4.03 -27.29 14.39
N GLY A 264 5.24 -27.40 13.85
CA GLY A 264 6.48 -26.95 14.48
C GLY A 264 6.59 -25.43 14.64
N LYS A 265 7.80 -24.97 14.97
CA LYS A 265 8.07 -23.54 15.12
C LYS A 265 8.20 -22.88 13.74
N LEU A 266 7.14 -22.20 13.33
CA LEU A 266 7.11 -21.38 12.12
C LEU A 266 8.04 -20.16 12.21
N ASP A 267 8.53 -19.73 11.05
CA ASP A 267 9.23 -18.48 10.83
C ASP A 267 8.25 -17.31 10.54
N TRP A 268 8.80 -16.14 10.21
CA TRP A 268 7.99 -14.93 9.96
C TRP A 268 7.19 -14.98 8.65
N MET A 269 7.52 -15.90 7.73
CA MET A 269 6.76 -16.18 6.49
C MET A 269 5.68 -17.25 6.73
N ASN A 270 5.51 -17.71 7.98
CA ASN A 270 4.54 -18.72 8.39
C ASN A 270 4.80 -20.11 7.76
N GLY A 271 6.08 -20.46 7.65
CA GLY A 271 6.54 -21.78 7.24
C GLY A 271 7.77 -22.23 8.03
N HIS A 272 8.28 -23.42 7.73
CA HIS A 272 9.58 -23.90 8.23
C HIS A 272 10.19 -24.91 7.27
N THR A 273 11.45 -25.27 7.54
CA THR A 273 12.16 -26.38 6.89
C THR A 273 12.04 -27.64 7.74
N ASP A 274 11.58 -28.74 7.16
CA ASP A 274 11.53 -30.03 7.86
C ASP A 274 12.92 -30.64 8.10
N LYS A 275 12.95 -31.76 8.82
CA LYS A 275 14.17 -32.57 9.09
C LYS A 275 14.90 -33.10 7.84
N ASN A 276 14.28 -33.03 6.66
CA ASN A 276 14.81 -33.49 5.38
C ASN A 276 15.31 -32.33 4.49
N GLY A 277 15.24 -31.07 4.96
CA GLY A 277 15.59 -29.88 4.17
C GLY A 277 14.42 -29.30 3.35
N HIS A 278 13.19 -29.76 3.60
CA HIS A 278 12.02 -29.39 2.82
C HIS A 278 11.27 -28.20 3.43
N TYR A 279 11.44 -27.00 2.85
CA TYR A 279 10.65 -25.84 3.24
C TYR A 279 9.19 -25.96 2.79
N HIS A 280 8.27 -25.57 3.67
CA HIS A 280 6.83 -25.51 3.39
C HIS A 280 6.13 -24.51 4.33
N TYR A 281 4.94 -24.05 3.93
CA TYR A 281 4.10 -23.16 4.73
C TYR A 281 2.98 -23.93 5.44
N HIS A 282 2.38 -23.28 6.43
CA HIS A 282 1.19 -23.80 7.13
C HIS A 282 0.02 -22.82 7.13
N ALA A 283 -1.17 -23.39 7.27
CA ALA A 283 -2.34 -22.69 7.78
C ALA A 283 -2.14 -22.34 9.25
N THR A 284 -2.64 -21.18 9.68
CA THR A 284 -2.67 -20.78 11.10
C THR A 284 -4.03 -20.20 11.48
N ARG A 285 -4.39 -20.27 12.77
CA ARG A 285 -5.63 -19.67 13.30
C ARG A 285 -5.51 -18.15 13.56
N THR A 286 -4.29 -17.62 13.60
CA THR A 286 -3.96 -16.21 13.75
C THR A 286 -3.34 -15.67 12.46
N TYR A 287 -3.33 -14.34 12.29
CA TYR A 287 -2.62 -13.69 11.18
C TYR A 287 -1.17 -14.24 11.09
N PRO A 288 -0.66 -14.62 9.91
CA PRO A 288 -1.19 -14.37 8.56
C PRO A 288 -2.23 -15.36 8.02
N TYR A 289 -2.67 -16.35 8.79
CA TYR A 289 -3.63 -17.41 8.41
C TYR A 289 -3.19 -18.38 7.30
N LEU A 290 -2.29 -17.94 6.41
CA LEU A 290 -1.59 -18.72 5.38
C LEU A 290 -0.13 -18.24 5.29
N ILE A 291 0.43 -18.02 4.09
CA ILE A 291 1.78 -17.51 3.90
C ILE A 291 1.91 -16.04 4.34
N GLY A 292 2.93 -15.72 5.15
CA GLY A 292 3.28 -14.35 5.59
C GLY A 292 4.23 -13.62 4.65
N GLY A 293 4.77 -14.33 3.66
CA GLY A 293 5.70 -13.84 2.64
C GLY A 293 6.19 -15.00 1.76
N PHE A 294 6.93 -14.68 0.70
CA PHE A 294 7.50 -15.67 -0.21
C PHE A 294 8.95 -16.01 0.15
N TYR A 295 9.15 -17.24 0.62
CA TYR A 295 10.44 -17.91 0.78
C TYR A 295 11.12 -18.16 -0.58
N GLY A 296 10.35 -18.40 -1.64
CA GLY A 296 10.84 -18.58 -3.00
C GLY A 296 10.85 -17.31 -3.85
N GLU A 297 11.57 -17.36 -4.97
CA GLU A 297 11.64 -16.25 -5.93
C GLU A 297 10.30 -16.04 -6.66
N VAL A 298 9.76 -14.81 -6.53
CA VAL A 298 8.64 -14.30 -7.32
C VAL A 298 8.97 -12.91 -7.85
N VAL A 299 8.24 -12.45 -8.86
CA VAL A 299 8.30 -11.07 -9.35
C VAL A 299 7.05 -10.33 -8.90
N GLU A 300 7.19 -9.15 -8.29
CA GLU A 300 6.05 -8.25 -8.04
C GLU A 300 5.85 -7.30 -9.23
N GLY A 301 4.68 -7.39 -9.87
CA GLY A 301 4.26 -6.51 -10.96
C GLY A 301 2.96 -5.81 -10.61
N GLY A 302 2.96 -4.48 -10.46
CA GLY A 302 1.72 -3.71 -10.23
C GLY A 302 1.00 -3.98 -8.90
N GLY A 303 1.69 -4.60 -7.93
CA GLY A 303 1.18 -4.95 -6.59
C GLY A 303 0.66 -6.39 -6.45
N GLN A 304 0.99 -7.28 -7.40
CA GLN A 304 0.65 -8.71 -7.42
C GLN A 304 1.87 -9.54 -7.86
N VAL A 305 1.86 -10.86 -7.63
CA VAL A 305 2.84 -11.75 -8.30
C VAL A 305 2.61 -11.71 -9.81
N ASP A 306 3.67 -11.68 -10.60
CA ASP A 306 3.61 -11.66 -12.07
C ASP A 306 4.53 -12.74 -12.68
N PRO A 307 4.10 -13.48 -13.72
CA PRO A 307 2.79 -13.43 -14.34
C PRO A 307 1.69 -14.11 -13.50
N GLN A 308 0.45 -13.65 -13.67
CA GLN A 308 -0.76 -14.31 -13.16
C GLN A 308 -1.87 -14.34 -14.22
N PRO A 309 -2.79 -15.33 -14.16
CA PRO A 309 -4.07 -15.28 -14.84
C PRO A 309 -4.86 -14.00 -14.59
N ARG A 310 -5.80 -13.70 -15.48
CA ARG A 310 -6.70 -12.55 -15.35
C ARG A 310 -8.15 -13.00 -15.29
N ALA A 311 -8.84 -12.58 -14.23
CA ALA A 311 -10.29 -12.58 -14.15
C ALA A 311 -10.90 -11.60 -15.17
N GLN A 312 -12.12 -11.87 -15.62
CA GLN A 312 -12.87 -11.09 -16.61
C GLN A 312 -14.22 -10.66 -16.04
N GLY A 313 -14.26 -9.48 -15.42
CA GLY A 313 -15.52 -8.93 -14.89
C GLY A 313 -16.47 -8.52 -16.00
N VAL A 314 -17.70 -9.03 -15.94
CA VAL A 314 -18.78 -8.73 -16.91
C VAL A 314 -19.37 -7.33 -16.75
N ARG A 315 -19.28 -6.74 -15.55
CA ARG A 315 -19.91 -5.46 -15.21
C ARG A 315 -18.96 -4.51 -14.45
N PRO A 316 -19.30 -3.22 -14.26
CA PRO A 316 -18.58 -2.34 -13.35
C PRO A 316 -18.69 -2.82 -11.90
N TYR A 317 -17.65 -2.60 -11.10
CA TYR A 317 -17.73 -2.86 -9.66
C TYR A 317 -18.68 -1.86 -8.98
N THR A 318 -19.37 -2.34 -7.96
CA THR A 318 -20.41 -1.63 -7.21
C THR A 318 -19.89 -1.07 -5.89
N GLN A 319 -20.68 -0.21 -5.22
CA GLN A 319 -20.36 0.31 -3.89
C GLN A 319 -20.82 -0.69 -2.80
N PRO A 320 -20.17 -0.70 -1.61
CA PRO A 320 -20.63 -1.49 -0.47
C PRO A 320 -22.06 -1.16 -0.04
N LEU A 321 -22.89 -2.20 0.11
CA LEU A 321 -24.28 -2.06 0.58
C LEU A 321 -24.29 -2.07 2.11
N ARG A 322 -24.34 -0.87 2.72
CA ARG A 322 -24.29 -0.72 4.18
C ARG A 322 -25.48 -1.41 4.86
N GLY A 323 -25.20 -2.14 5.93
CA GLY A 323 -26.21 -2.83 6.74
C GLY A 323 -26.84 -4.06 6.08
N ALA A 324 -26.28 -4.53 4.95
CA ALA A 324 -26.68 -5.80 4.35
C ALA A 324 -25.87 -6.97 4.93
N LYS A 325 -26.54 -8.08 5.26
CA LYS A 325 -25.92 -9.36 5.63
C LYS A 325 -26.38 -10.42 4.64
N ILE A 326 -25.46 -11.12 3.99
CA ILE A 326 -25.81 -12.25 3.11
C ILE A 326 -26.28 -13.41 3.98
N THR A 327 -27.53 -13.84 3.78
CA THR A 327 -28.20 -14.87 4.59
C THR A 327 -28.31 -16.20 3.88
N ASP A 328 -28.35 -16.21 2.55
CA ASP A 328 -28.35 -17.45 1.77
C ASP A 328 -27.70 -17.25 0.37
N PHE A 329 -27.20 -18.33 -0.20
CA PHE A 329 -26.66 -18.39 -1.55
C PHE A 329 -26.89 -19.79 -2.11
N THR A 330 -27.79 -19.90 -3.09
CA THR A 330 -28.25 -21.18 -3.66
C THR A 330 -28.21 -21.17 -5.18
N GLY A 331 -28.29 -22.36 -5.78
CA GLY A 331 -28.29 -22.56 -7.22
C GLY A 331 -26.98 -23.15 -7.76
N ASN A 332 -26.82 -23.11 -9.07
CA ASN A 332 -25.67 -23.69 -9.78
C ASN A 332 -25.55 -23.08 -11.18
N LEU A 333 -24.42 -23.36 -11.86
CA LEU A 333 -24.13 -22.82 -13.20
C LEU A 333 -25.17 -23.14 -14.29
N LYS A 334 -25.92 -24.25 -14.17
CA LYS A 334 -26.92 -24.64 -15.19
C LYS A 334 -28.26 -23.90 -15.00
N SER A 335 -28.72 -23.78 -13.76
CA SER A 335 -30.00 -23.12 -13.42
C SER A 335 -29.87 -21.62 -13.20
N GLY A 336 -28.67 -21.12 -12.91
CA GLY A 336 -28.45 -19.83 -12.27
C GLY A 336 -28.38 -19.93 -10.75
N TYR A 337 -28.00 -18.82 -10.12
CA TYR A 337 -27.83 -18.64 -8.69
C TYR A 337 -28.81 -17.59 -8.14
N SER A 338 -29.12 -17.72 -6.85
CA SER A 338 -29.86 -16.74 -6.05
C SER A 338 -29.05 -16.42 -4.79
N LEU A 339 -28.64 -15.16 -4.66
CA LEU A 339 -28.04 -14.63 -3.44
C LEU A 339 -29.12 -13.87 -2.67
N LYS A 340 -29.38 -14.27 -1.43
CA LYS A 340 -30.30 -13.59 -0.51
C LYS A 340 -29.51 -12.80 0.52
N TYR A 341 -29.90 -11.54 0.74
CA TYR A 341 -29.37 -10.71 1.81
C TYR A 341 -30.50 -10.09 2.62
N SER A 342 -30.26 -9.85 3.92
CA SER A 342 -31.15 -9.05 4.76
C SER A 342 -30.55 -7.66 4.97
N GLN A 343 -31.35 -6.62 4.82
CA GLN A 343 -31.00 -5.24 5.13
C GLN A 343 -32.14 -4.62 5.95
N ASN A 344 -31.83 -4.10 7.15
CA ASN A 344 -32.81 -3.53 8.09
C ASN A 344 -34.01 -4.46 8.38
N GLY A 345 -33.77 -5.78 8.46
CA GLY A 345 -34.81 -6.79 8.74
C GLY A 345 -35.71 -7.13 7.55
N ARG A 346 -35.41 -6.65 6.34
CA ARG A 346 -36.11 -7.01 5.10
C ARG A 346 -35.17 -7.75 4.16
N ASP A 347 -35.73 -8.66 3.37
CA ASP A 347 -34.97 -9.46 2.42
C ASP A 347 -34.87 -8.79 1.06
N GLY A 348 -33.67 -8.81 0.47
CA GLY A 348 -33.39 -8.52 -0.92
C GLY A 348 -32.65 -9.68 -1.58
N PHE A 349 -32.60 -9.67 -2.92
CA PHE A 349 -32.08 -10.78 -3.73
C PHE A 349 -31.22 -10.28 -4.89
N VAL A 350 -30.20 -11.07 -5.25
CA VAL A 350 -29.51 -10.97 -6.53
C VAL A 350 -29.60 -12.33 -7.19
N ASN A 351 -30.57 -12.45 -8.09
CA ASN A 351 -30.74 -13.64 -8.91
C ASN A 351 -29.95 -13.43 -10.20
N TYR A 352 -29.13 -14.40 -10.62
CA TYR A 352 -28.38 -14.26 -11.87
C TYR A 352 -28.15 -15.60 -12.56
N LYS A 353 -28.01 -15.54 -13.88
CA LYS A 353 -27.70 -16.72 -14.70
C LYS A 353 -26.65 -16.36 -15.75
N VAL A 354 -25.60 -17.16 -15.80
CA VAL A 354 -24.63 -17.18 -16.90
C VAL A 354 -25.27 -17.95 -18.07
N LEU A 355 -25.23 -17.36 -19.25
CA LEU A 355 -25.77 -17.92 -20.49
C LEU A 355 -24.66 -18.61 -21.28
N ASP A 356 -25.03 -19.48 -22.22
CA ASP A 356 -24.07 -20.29 -23.00
C ASP A 356 -23.11 -19.44 -23.87
N ASN A 357 -23.47 -18.19 -24.18
CA ASN A 357 -22.61 -17.22 -24.86
C ASN A 357 -21.69 -16.42 -23.91
N GLY A 358 -21.70 -16.73 -22.61
CA GLY A 358 -20.95 -16.04 -21.56
C GLY A 358 -21.64 -14.80 -20.97
N ASN A 359 -22.74 -14.31 -21.56
CA ASN A 359 -23.47 -13.17 -21.00
C ASN A 359 -24.10 -13.55 -19.66
N VAL A 360 -24.24 -12.58 -18.76
CA VAL A 360 -24.81 -12.79 -17.42
C VAL A 360 -26.01 -11.88 -17.24
N THR A 361 -27.18 -12.48 -17.11
CA THR A 361 -28.42 -11.78 -16.79
C THR A 361 -28.60 -11.77 -15.29
N PHE A 362 -28.80 -10.58 -14.74
CA PHE A 362 -29.12 -10.32 -13.34
C PHE A 362 -30.55 -9.83 -13.20
N ASN A 363 -31.17 -10.19 -12.09
CA ASN A 363 -32.41 -9.65 -11.58
C ASN A 363 -32.18 -9.27 -10.10
N PHE A 364 -31.94 -7.99 -9.87
CA PHE A 364 -31.76 -7.39 -8.56
C PHE A 364 -33.14 -7.08 -7.97
N ILE A 365 -33.40 -7.56 -6.76
CA ILE A 365 -34.59 -7.22 -5.97
C ILE A 365 -34.06 -6.56 -4.70
N ASP A 366 -34.40 -5.30 -4.45
CA ASP A 366 -33.93 -4.60 -3.27
C ASP A 366 -34.77 -4.91 -2.02
N ALA A 367 -34.34 -4.44 -0.85
CA ALA A 367 -35.04 -4.64 0.42
C ALA A 367 -36.37 -3.85 0.55
N SER A 368 -36.76 -3.09 -0.48
CA SER A 368 -38.09 -2.49 -0.62
C SER A 368 -39.02 -3.30 -1.54
N GLY A 369 -38.46 -4.23 -2.32
CA GLY A 369 -39.14 -4.98 -3.38
C GLY A 369 -38.99 -4.36 -4.77
N GLU A 370 -38.26 -3.24 -4.91
CA GLU A 370 -37.97 -2.68 -6.23
C GLU A 370 -37.09 -3.66 -7.02
N THR A 371 -37.49 -3.92 -8.27
CA THR A 371 -36.89 -4.95 -9.11
C THR A 371 -36.24 -4.34 -10.34
N LYS A 372 -34.98 -4.70 -10.61
CA LYS A 372 -34.18 -4.22 -11.74
C LYS A 372 -33.47 -5.39 -12.42
N SER A 373 -33.76 -5.59 -13.71
CA SER A 373 -33.10 -6.60 -14.54
C SER A 373 -32.07 -5.97 -15.48
N GLU A 374 -30.88 -6.57 -15.57
CA GLU A 374 -29.78 -6.13 -16.45
C GLU A 374 -29.06 -7.34 -17.02
N THR A 375 -28.71 -7.32 -18.31
CA THR A 375 -27.82 -8.32 -18.93
C THR A 375 -26.50 -7.67 -19.27
N PHE A 376 -25.40 -8.29 -18.86
CA PHE A 376 -24.04 -7.85 -19.13
C PHE A 376 -23.32 -8.88 -19.99
N GLU A 377 -22.37 -8.41 -20.81
CA GLU A 377 -21.53 -9.25 -21.65
C GLU A 377 -20.12 -9.36 -21.06
N PRO A 378 -19.40 -10.48 -21.24
CA PRO A 378 -17.97 -10.54 -20.92
C PRO A 378 -17.23 -9.43 -21.67
N ARG A 379 -16.37 -8.68 -20.96
CA ARG A 379 -15.58 -7.61 -21.58
C ARG A 379 -14.59 -8.20 -22.59
N GLN A 380 -14.99 -8.25 -23.86
CA GLN A 380 -14.11 -8.66 -24.95
C GLN A 380 -12.88 -7.74 -25.02
N ARG A 381 -11.70 -8.35 -25.18
CA ARG A 381 -10.43 -7.61 -25.25
C ARG A 381 -10.12 -7.21 -26.69
N GLY A 382 -10.68 -6.08 -27.12
CA GLY A 382 -10.22 -5.31 -28.28
C GLY A 382 -9.18 -4.25 -27.90
N GLY A 383 -8.41 -3.78 -28.89
CA GLY A 383 -7.54 -2.62 -28.74
C GLY A 383 -8.31 -1.31 -28.52
N GLY A 384 -7.61 -0.22 -28.23
CA GLY A 384 -8.22 1.04 -27.82
C GLY A 384 -9.19 1.65 -28.85
N GLY A 385 -10.32 2.15 -28.36
CA GLY A 385 -11.34 2.85 -29.14
C GLY A 385 -12.59 3.02 -28.30
N GLY A 386 -12.81 4.20 -27.73
CA GLY A 386 -14.06 4.50 -27.03
C GLY A 386 -15.19 4.70 -28.04
N ASP A 387 -16.32 4.02 -27.84
CA ASP A 387 -17.51 4.19 -28.68
C ASP A 387 -17.97 5.65 -28.71
N ARG A 388 -17.74 6.29 -29.86
CA ARG A 388 -18.44 7.52 -30.22
C ARG A 388 -19.87 7.13 -30.55
N ARG A 389 -20.80 7.49 -29.67
CA ARG A 389 -22.22 7.52 -30.01
C ARG A 389 -22.44 8.33 -31.28
N GLU A 390 -22.99 7.70 -32.31
CA GLU A 390 -23.52 8.43 -33.46
C GLU A 390 -24.63 9.38 -33.00
N ARG A 391 -24.49 10.65 -33.37
CA ARG A 391 -25.63 11.51 -33.66
C ARG A 391 -25.37 12.14 -35.02
N GLY A 392 -26.11 11.69 -36.02
CA GLY A 392 -26.13 12.36 -37.31
C GLY A 392 -26.85 13.72 -37.21
N GLN A 393 -26.36 14.69 -37.97
CA GLN A 393 -27.18 15.52 -38.87
C GLN A 393 -26.25 16.26 -39.84
N GLY A 394 -26.74 16.46 -41.07
CA GLY A 394 -25.91 16.90 -42.19
C GLY A 394 -25.67 18.40 -42.26
N GLY A 395 -24.68 18.80 -43.07
CA GLY A 395 -24.36 20.19 -43.35
C GLY A 395 -23.35 20.32 -44.49
N GLN A 396 -23.82 20.30 -45.73
CA GLN A 396 -22.97 20.50 -46.92
C GLN A 396 -22.34 21.90 -46.92
N ARG A 397 -21.00 22.01 -47.05
CA ARG A 397 -20.35 23.17 -47.67
C ARG A 397 -19.15 22.73 -48.53
N ARG A 398 -19.08 23.29 -49.75
CA ARG A 398 -18.08 23.00 -50.79
C ARG A 398 -16.77 23.80 -50.57
N PRO A 399 -15.62 23.33 -51.09
CA PRO A 399 -14.31 23.95 -50.88
C PRO A 399 -13.99 25.08 -51.87
N ARG A 400 -13.05 25.97 -51.51
CA ARG A 400 -12.35 26.93 -52.40
C ARG A 400 -10.88 27.15 -51.93
N PRO A 401 -9.96 27.60 -52.82
CA PRO A 401 -8.71 26.85 -52.99
C PRO A 401 -7.38 27.57 -52.66
N ASP A 402 -6.38 26.73 -52.43
CA ASP A 402 -4.97 26.75 -52.89
C ASP A 402 -4.18 28.09 -53.02
N ARG A 403 -2.97 28.09 -52.45
CA ARG A 403 -1.76 28.61 -53.12
C ARG A 403 -0.45 28.09 -52.51
N ASN A 404 0.43 27.65 -53.43
CA ASN A 404 1.90 27.54 -53.35
C ASN A 404 2.52 26.27 -52.73
N ARG A 405 3.07 25.43 -53.62
CA ARG A 405 4.06 24.38 -53.31
C ARG A 405 5.10 24.27 -54.45
N ALA A 406 6.29 23.77 -54.10
CA ALA A 406 7.38 23.23 -54.95
C ALA A 406 8.40 24.25 -55.52
N PRO A 407 9.61 23.81 -55.96
CA PRO A 407 10.24 22.47 -55.88
C PRO A 407 11.69 22.46 -55.29
N PRO A 408 12.34 21.28 -55.13
CA PRO A 408 13.76 21.13 -54.73
C PRO A 408 14.71 20.87 -55.93
N PRO A 409 16.05 21.03 -55.77
CA PRO A 409 17.06 20.59 -56.74
C PRO A 409 17.70 19.21 -56.40
N ARG A 410 18.41 18.62 -57.38
CA ARG A 410 18.97 17.24 -57.39
C ARG A 410 20.52 17.19 -57.35
N ARG A 411 21.08 15.99 -57.13
CA ARG A 411 22.51 15.61 -57.28
C ARG A 411 23.06 15.86 -58.70
N PRO A 412 24.39 16.07 -58.86
CA PRO A 412 25.37 15.00 -59.24
C PRO A 412 26.72 15.11 -58.44
N GLN A 413 27.75 14.24 -58.47
CA GLN A 413 27.96 12.84 -58.94
C GLN A 413 29.16 12.16 -58.18
N ASP A 414 29.77 11.10 -58.76
CA ASP A 414 30.85 10.23 -58.23
C ASP A 414 32.27 10.84 -58.08
N ARG A 415 33.09 10.28 -57.16
CA ARG A 415 34.36 9.54 -57.45
C ARG A 415 35.15 9.06 -56.21
N SER A 416 35.80 7.89 -56.35
CA SER A 416 37.04 7.36 -55.71
C SER A 416 37.31 7.61 -54.20
N GLU A 417 37.30 6.60 -53.33
CA GLU A 417 38.40 5.65 -53.01
C GLU A 417 39.49 6.18 -52.06
N ALA A 418 39.72 5.40 -50.98
CA ALA A 418 41.02 5.00 -50.38
C ALA A 418 42.04 6.10 -49.92
N GLU A 419 42.92 5.91 -48.92
CA GLU A 419 43.25 4.74 -48.08
C GLU A 419 43.93 5.16 -46.75
N LEU A 420 43.98 4.23 -45.79
CA LEU A 420 45.04 3.96 -44.79
C LEU A 420 45.83 5.05 -44.01
N ALA A 421 45.78 4.87 -42.68
CA ALA A 421 46.93 4.64 -41.77
C ALA A 421 47.71 5.78 -41.04
N ALA A 422 48.28 5.31 -39.90
CA ALA A 422 49.47 5.79 -39.18
C ALA A 422 49.37 6.96 -38.16
N GLN A 423 49.25 6.57 -36.88
CA GLN A 423 50.07 7.10 -35.77
C GLN A 423 51.55 6.61 -35.97
N PRO A 424 52.62 7.00 -35.19
CA PRO A 424 52.61 7.57 -33.83
C PRO A 424 53.76 8.55 -33.41
N THR A 425 53.73 9.05 -32.15
CA THR A 425 54.90 9.40 -31.25
C THR A 425 55.94 10.48 -31.71
N THR A 426 56.71 11.25 -30.91
CA THR A 426 56.94 11.38 -29.45
C THR A 426 57.64 12.73 -29.08
N GLN A 427 57.46 13.20 -27.83
CA GLN A 427 58.48 13.71 -26.86
C GLN A 427 58.99 15.19 -26.73
N LEU A 428 59.13 15.58 -25.44
CA LEU A 428 60.15 16.42 -24.76
C LEU A 428 60.35 17.90 -25.22
N THR A 429 60.10 18.92 -24.39
CA THR A 429 60.99 19.52 -23.34
C THR A 429 60.35 20.84 -22.81
N GLN A 430 60.73 21.56 -21.72
CA GLN A 430 61.47 21.29 -20.46
C GLN A 430 61.16 22.42 -19.41
N ASN A 431 61.41 22.13 -18.12
CA ASN A 431 61.94 22.98 -17.02
C ASN A 431 61.61 24.49 -16.91
N ARG A 432 61.12 24.91 -15.71
CA ARG A 432 62.01 25.51 -14.68
C ARG A 432 61.41 25.55 -13.26
N GLU A 433 62.26 25.36 -12.26
CA GLU A 433 61.98 25.41 -10.83
C GLU A 433 62.11 26.85 -10.25
N ARG A 434 61.52 27.12 -9.08
CA ARG A 434 62.28 27.28 -7.80
C ARG A 434 61.40 27.56 -6.56
N ARG A 435 61.76 26.88 -5.47
CA ARG A 435 61.45 27.13 -4.03
C ARG A 435 62.61 27.95 -3.40
N PRO A 436 62.64 28.42 -2.12
CA PRO A 436 62.33 27.72 -0.84
C PRO A 436 61.39 28.49 0.13
N GLU A 437 60.71 27.89 1.13
CA GLU A 437 61.15 27.46 2.49
C GLU A 437 61.74 28.58 3.37
N GLY A 438 61.43 28.74 4.67
CA GLY A 438 60.52 28.05 5.60
C GLY A 438 60.90 28.33 7.06
N ARG A 439 60.00 28.20 8.07
CA ARG A 439 60.40 28.11 9.50
C ARG A 439 59.32 27.50 10.41
N GLN A 440 59.75 26.66 11.36
CA GLN A 440 58.92 26.11 12.45
C GLN A 440 59.14 26.89 13.77
N GLY A 441 58.16 26.84 14.68
CA GLY A 441 58.30 27.32 16.07
C GLY A 441 57.12 26.90 16.95
N ARG A 442 57.40 26.30 18.11
CA ARG A 442 56.39 25.83 19.10
C ARG A 442 55.95 26.95 20.05
N GLY A 443 54.76 26.84 20.65
CA GLY A 443 54.33 27.65 21.79
C GLY A 443 53.06 27.11 22.47
N GLN A 444 53.08 26.98 23.80
CA GLN A 444 51.94 26.59 24.64
C GLN A 444 51.25 27.85 25.22
N GLY A 445 50.03 27.71 25.78
CA GLY A 445 49.61 28.55 26.91
C GLY A 445 48.25 29.27 26.84
N GLN A 446 47.26 28.66 27.49
CA GLN A 446 46.22 29.28 28.35
C GLN A 446 45.81 30.77 28.17
N GLY A 447 44.52 30.97 27.87
CA GLY A 447 43.63 31.62 28.83
C GLY A 447 43.10 33.05 28.58
N ARG A 448 41.92 33.31 29.20
CA ARG A 448 41.18 34.58 29.35
C ARG A 448 40.38 35.04 28.11
N GLN A 449 39.06 34.88 28.13
CA GLN A 449 38.07 35.76 28.78
C GLN A 449 38.05 37.20 28.24
N ARG A 450 37.00 37.55 27.49
CA ARG A 450 35.90 38.44 27.94
C ARG A 450 34.84 38.59 26.86
N GLY A 451 33.69 37.93 27.05
CA GLY A 451 32.45 38.24 26.36
C GLY A 451 31.39 38.58 27.39
N GLN A 452 31.11 39.87 27.58
CA GLN A 452 29.91 40.35 28.25
C GLN A 452 29.14 41.24 27.27
N GLY A 453 27.85 40.93 27.11
CA GLY A 453 26.94 41.55 26.15
C GLY A 453 25.60 40.84 26.27
N GLN A 454 24.97 40.94 27.44
CA GLN A 454 23.70 40.27 27.74
C GLN A 454 22.51 41.06 27.20
N GLY A 455 21.55 40.31 26.64
CA GLY A 455 20.21 40.78 26.31
C GLY A 455 19.56 39.82 25.30
N GLY A 456 18.59 38.97 25.63
CA GLY A 456 18.01 38.71 26.96
C GLY A 456 16.65 38.04 26.85
N GLN A 457 16.60 36.71 26.81
CA GLN A 457 15.38 35.93 27.04
C GLN A 457 15.73 34.58 27.67
N ARG A 458 15.58 34.49 29.00
CA ARG A 458 15.52 33.23 29.75
C ARG A 458 14.06 32.95 30.10
N GLY A 459 13.59 31.72 29.90
CA GLY A 459 12.34 31.23 30.47
C GLY A 459 11.59 30.25 29.55
N GLY A 460 11.30 29.05 30.06
CA GLY A 460 10.43 28.08 29.37
C GLY A 460 11.08 26.78 28.88
N GLY A 461 12.21 26.35 29.45
CA GLY A 461 12.77 25.03 29.16
C GLY A 461 11.88 23.89 29.66
N ASP A 462 11.64 22.90 28.81
CA ASP A 462 10.66 21.83 29.01
C ASP A 462 10.99 20.96 30.24
N MET A 463 10.10 20.93 31.25
CA MET A 463 10.32 20.13 32.46
C MET A 463 10.21 18.62 32.21
N LEU A 464 9.49 18.21 31.16
CA LEU A 464 9.41 16.81 30.75
C LEU A 464 10.78 16.29 30.31
N LEU A 465 11.49 17.05 29.48
CA LEU A 465 12.82 16.66 29.02
C LEU A 465 13.82 16.60 30.19
N ARG A 466 13.78 17.58 31.10
CA ARG A 466 14.62 17.62 32.32
C ARG A 466 14.29 16.58 33.38
N ALA A 467 13.08 16.03 33.39
CA ALA A 467 12.75 14.94 34.31
C ALA A 467 13.35 13.61 33.79
N LEU A 468 13.42 13.45 32.47
CA LEU A 468 13.99 12.28 31.80
C LEU A 468 15.51 12.33 31.71
N ASP A 469 16.08 13.50 31.43
CA ASP A 469 17.52 13.81 31.43
C ASP A 469 18.03 13.90 32.87
N ALA A 470 18.38 12.74 33.45
CA ALA A 470 18.74 12.61 34.84
C ALA A 470 20.18 13.10 35.11
N ASN A 471 21.07 12.97 34.12
CA ASN A 471 22.45 13.44 34.22
C ASN A 471 22.63 14.93 33.84
N ASN A 472 21.63 15.54 33.20
CA ASN A 472 21.60 16.93 32.71
C ASN A 472 22.66 17.27 31.65
N ASP A 473 23.03 16.30 30.81
CA ASP A 473 23.95 16.49 29.68
C ASP A 473 23.26 17.02 28.41
N GLY A 474 21.93 16.88 28.32
CA GLY A 474 21.08 17.38 27.24
C GLY A 474 20.60 16.33 26.24
N ASP A 475 21.11 15.09 26.30
CA ASP A 475 20.72 13.96 25.46
C ASP A 475 20.09 12.82 26.28
N LEU A 476 19.03 12.17 25.79
CA LEU A 476 18.39 11.07 26.52
C LEU A 476 19.06 9.72 26.23
N SER A 477 19.81 9.20 27.20
CA SER A 477 20.47 7.90 27.06
C SER A 477 19.49 6.71 27.14
N PRO A 478 19.86 5.52 26.63
CA PRO A 478 19.03 4.32 26.76
C PRO A 478 18.70 3.93 28.21
N ASN A 479 19.56 4.27 29.17
CA ASN A 479 19.32 4.00 30.59
C ASN A 479 18.31 4.98 31.21
N GLU A 480 18.30 6.23 30.74
CA GLU A 480 17.30 7.23 31.16
C GLU A 480 15.94 6.95 30.54
N LEU A 481 15.90 6.57 29.26
CA LEU A 481 14.67 6.11 28.59
C LEU A 481 14.10 4.83 29.25
N LYS A 482 14.95 3.91 29.71
CA LYS A 482 14.52 2.71 30.44
C LYS A 482 13.96 3.04 31.84
N ASN A 483 14.38 4.14 32.45
CA ASN A 483 13.90 4.62 33.75
C ASN A 483 12.84 5.73 33.62
N ALA A 484 12.39 6.04 32.40
CA ALA A 484 11.50 7.17 32.09
C ALA A 484 10.19 7.12 32.89
N GLU A 485 9.58 5.94 33.06
CA GLU A 485 8.34 5.81 33.84
C GLU A 485 8.53 6.22 35.31
N ALA A 486 9.62 5.78 35.95
CA ALA A 486 9.94 6.12 37.34
C ALA A 486 10.37 7.58 37.51
N ALA A 487 10.86 8.22 36.45
CA ALA A 487 11.16 9.65 36.41
C ALA A 487 9.89 10.49 36.25
N LEU A 488 8.99 10.11 35.33
CA LEU A 488 7.73 10.80 35.06
C LEU A 488 6.72 10.66 36.20
N ARG A 489 6.65 9.50 36.87
CA ARG A 489 5.84 9.31 38.09
C ARG A 489 6.20 10.25 39.25
N LYS A 490 7.35 10.93 39.22
CA LYS A 490 7.72 11.97 40.22
C LYS A 490 7.18 13.36 39.88
N LEU A 491 6.67 13.55 38.67
CA LEU A 491 5.98 14.76 38.25
C LEU A 491 4.47 14.67 38.54
N ASP A 492 3.90 13.46 38.53
CA ASP A 492 2.52 13.18 38.96
C ASP A 492 2.44 13.39 40.49
N LYS A 493 1.80 14.49 40.89
CA LYS A 493 1.71 14.93 42.28
C LYS A 493 0.33 14.70 42.87
N ASN A 494 -0.70 14.61 42.04
CA ASN A 494 -2.05 14.30 42.48
C ASN A 494 -2.31 12.78 42.56
N GLY A 495 -1.47 11.95 41.93
CA GLY A 495 -1.53 10.50 41.95
C GLY A 495 -2.61 9.90 41.04
N ASP A 496 -3.13 10.65 40.06
CA ASP A 496 -4.22 10.20 39.18
C ASP A 496 -3.75 9.36 37.96
N GLY A 497 -2.42 9.22 37.78
CA GLY A 497 -1.81 8.46 36.69
C GLY A 497 -1.64 9.26 35.40
N GLN A 498 -1.90 10.57 35.41
CA GLN A 498 -1.70 11.48 34.29
C GLN A 498 -0.73 12.60 34.68
N LEU A 499 -0.11 13.23 33.68
CA LEU A 499 0.73 14.41 33.89
C LEU A 499 0.01 15.65 33.39
N SER A 500 -0.58 16.42 34.31
CA SER A 500 -1.30 17.64 33.97
C SER A 500 -0.37 18.77 33.52
N ARG A 501 -0.99 19.80 32.94
CA ARG A 501 -0.29 21.01 32.44
C ARG A 501 0.25 21.88 33.59
N GLU A 502 -0.29 21.68 34.78
CA GLU A 502 0.04 22.31 36.05
C GLU A 502 1.20 21.58 36.74
N GLU A 503 1.27 20.25 36.64
CA GLU A 503 2.36 19.43 37.19
C GLU A 503 3.65 19.54 36.39
N THR A 504 3.53 19.61 35.07
CA THR A 504 4.62 19.87 34.13
C THR A 504 5.12 21.33 34.15
N ARG A 505 4.52 22.20 34.97
CA ARG A 505 4.97 23.59 35.21
C ARG A 505 5.04 23.90 36.70
N GLY A 506 6.18 23.55 37.32
CA GLY A 506 6.43 23.73 38.76
C GLY A 506 6.00 25.09 39.33
N GLN A 507 5.44 25.06 40.54
CA GLN A 507 4.77 26.16 41.23
C GLN A 507 5.52 27.50 41.18
N GLY A 508 4.92 28.48 40.50
CA GLY A 508 5.16 29.91 40.76
C GLY A 508 4.24 30.38 41.89
N GLY A 509 4.80 31.05 42.89
CA GLY A 509 4.10 31.42 44.13
C GLY A 509 2.90 32.36 43.96
N GLY A 510 1.98 32.30 44.91
CA GLY A 510 0.67 32.96 44.82
C GLY A 510 0.65 34.48 45.03
N ARG A 511 -0.34 35.10 44.38
CA ARG A 511 -1.08 36.31 44.77
C ARG A 511 -2.52 36.05 44.31
N GLY A 512 -3.59 36.38 45.01
CA GLY A 512 -3.76 37.18 46.22
C GLY A 512 -5.20 37.70 46.21
N GLN A 513 -5.99 37.26 47.19
CA GLN A 513 -7.41 37.56 47.52
C GLN A 513 -8.17 38.69 46.78
N GLY A 514 -9.45 38.39 46.48
CA GLY A 514 -10.55 39.37 46.30
C GLY A 514 -11.39 39.12 45.03
N GLY A 515 -12.73 39.02 45.06
CA GLY A 515 -13.70 39.00 46.18
C GLY A 515 -15.15 39.04 45.66
N GLY A 516 -16.13 38.57 46.46
CA GLY A 516 -17.57 38.45 46.09
C GLY A 516 -17.90 37.09 45.44
N ARG A 517 -18.81 36.25 45.96
CA ARG A 517 -20.28 36.42 46.13
C ARG A 517 -20.95 36.77 44.79
N GLU A 518 -21.99 36.09 44.32
CA GLU A 518 -23.16 35.57 45.07
C GLU A 518 -23.65 34.17 44.66
N GLN A 519 -24.65 33.67 45.38
CA GLN A 519 -25.33 32.38 45.20
C GLN A 519 -26.60 32.54 44.35
N GLY A 520 -27.07 31.45 43.73
CA GLY A 520 -28.52 31.22 43.54
C GLY A 520 -28.96 30.86 42.12
N GLY A 521 -29.80 29.82 42.01
CA GLY A 521 -30.56 29.49 40.79
C GLY A 521 -30.44 28.03 40.34
N ARG A 522 -31.51 27.25 40.52
CA ARG A 522 -31.67 25.88 39.96
C ARG A 522 -32.33 25.92 38.56
N PRO A 523 -32.23 24.84 37.75
CA PRO A 523 -32.61 24.84 36.33
C PRO A 523 -34.13 24.58 36.13
N PRO A 524 -34.66 24.75 34.90
CA PRO A 524 -34.66 23.65 33.91
C PRO A 524 -34.28 24.11 32.49
N GLY A 525 -33.98 23.17 31.59
CA GLY A 525 -33.49 23.46 30.24
C GLY A 525 -34.58 23.46 29.15
N ASP A 526 -34.17 23.79 27.93
CA ASP A 526 -34.83 23.35 26.70
C ASP A 526 -33.82 23.23 25.54
N ARG A 527 -34.26 22.64 24.43
CA ARG A 527 -33.50 22.24 23.25
C ARG A 527 -33.04 23.46 22.43
N GLY A 528 -31.85 23.36 21.81
CA GLY A 528 -31.39 24.36 20.84
C GLY A 528 -30.16 23.89 20.06
N ASP A 529 -30.20 23.98 18.74
CA ASP A 529 -29.14 23.55 17.84
C ASP A 529 -27.83 24.33 18.02
N ALA A 530 -26.70 23.61 18.07
CA ALA A 530 -25.36 24.18 17.94
C ALA A 530 -24.56 23.45 16.85
N ARG A 531 -24.32 24.15 15.73
CA ARG A 531 -23.43 23.69 14.65
C ARG A 531 -21.98 23.62 15.19
N PRO A 532 -21.17 22.61 14.83
CA PRO A 532 -19.74 22.65 15.16
C PRO A 532 -19.04 23.78 14.42
N VAL A 533 -18.61 24.80 15.15
CA VAL A 533 -17.69 25.83 14.66
C VAL A 533 -16.31 25.19 14.47
N GLY A 534 -15.65 25.50 13.35
CA GLY A 534 -14.40 24.85 12.96
C GLY A 534 -13.26 25.07 13.97
N ASN A 535 -12.52 23.99 14.26
CA ASN A 535 -11.34 24.02 15.12
C ASN A 535 -10.17 24.75 14.39
N PRO A 536 -9.54 25.79 14.98
CA PRO A 536 -8.47 26.52 14.34
C PRO A 536 -7.19 25.70 14.11
N SER A 537 -6.42 26.09 13.11
CA SER A 537 -5.30 25.33 12.55
C SER A 537 -4.13 25.13 13.52
N ALA A 538 -3.56 23.92 13.51
CA ALA A 538 -2.20 23.67 13.99
C ALA A 538 -1.17 24.52 13.20
N PRO A 539 -0.04 24.92 13.81
CA PRO A 539 0.98 25.71 13.13
C PRO A 539 1.58 24.93 11.96
N ALA A 540 1.61 25.55 10.78
CA ALA A 540 2.09 24.91 9.56
C ALA A 540 3.62 24.85 9.56
N ALA A 541 4.17 23.66 9.30
CA ALA A 541 5.61 23.47 9.12
C ALA A 541 6.13 24.29 7.92
N THR A 542 7.32 24.90 8.06
CA THR A 542 8.04 25.52 6.96
C THR A 542 8.49 24.46 5.94
N PRO A 543 8.47 24.75 4.63
CA PRO A 543 8.84 23.77 3.62
C PRO A 543 10.35 23.49 3.69
N TYR A 544 10.73 22.22 3.56
CA TYR A 544 12.13 21.84 3.45
C TYR A 544 12.69 22.33 2.10
N ILE A 545 13.56 23.34 2.16
CA ILE A 545 14.23 23.94 1.00
C ILE A 545 15.74 23.77 1.20
N ILE A 546 16.40 23.24 0.17
CA ILE A 546 17.85 23.24 0.06
C ILE A 546 18.27 24.32 -0.94
N ASN A 547 19.44 24.93 -0.72
CA ASN A 547 20.04 25.89 -1.63
C ASN A 547 21.26 25.24 -2.31
N PRO A 548 21.03 24.42 -3.37
CA PRO A 548 22.10 23.71 -4.05
C PRO A 548 23.01 24.68 -4.81
N LYS A 549 24.24 24.25 -5.06
CA LYS A 549 25.12 24.94 -6.01
C LYS A 549 24.46 24.95 -7.40
N ARG A 550 24.52 26.10 -8.07
CA ARG A 550 24.08 26.33 -9.45
C ARG A 550 25.18 27.11 -10.17
N SER A 551 25.97 26.45 -11.01
CA SER A 551 27.03 27.12 -11.80
C SER A 551 26.49 27.93 -12.99
N GLY A 552 25.35 27.50 -13.55
CA GLY A 552 24.85 27.97 -14.85
C GLY A 552 25.47 27.25 -16.07
N GLU A 553 26.49 26.41 -15.87
CA GLU A 553 27.08 25.54 -16.89
C GLU A 553 26.25 24.25 -17.04
N PHE A 554 25.83 23.65 -15.93
CA PHE A 554 24.85 22.57 -15.92
C PHE A 554 23.46 23.13 -16.25
N LYS A 555 22.82 22.59 -17.28
CA LYS A 555 21.54 23.08 -17.82
C LYS A 555 20.54 21.95 -18.01
N LEU A 556 19.28 22.21 -17.62
CA LEU A 556 18.12 21.36 -17.87
C LEU A 556 17.22 22.04 -18.92
N THR A 557 16.73 21.26 -19.87
CA THR A 557 15.92 21.73 -21.01
C THR A 557 14.87 20.70 -21.39
N SER A 558 13.89 21.10 -22.20
CA SER A 558 12.92 20.20 -22.82
C SER A 558 12.75 20.56 -24.30
N PRO A 559 12.65 19.57 -25.22
CA PRO A 559 12.43 19.85 -26.65
C PRO A 559 11.01 20.33 -26.97
N VAL A 560 10.06 20.25 -26.03
CA VAL A 560 8.64 20.57 -26.26
C VAL A 560 8.14 21.81 -25.51
N VAL A 561 8.97 22.41 -24.65
CA VAL A 561 8.63 23.63 -23.89
C VAL A 561 9.89 24.41 -23.50
N ALA A 562 9.87 25.72 -23.73
CA ALA A 562 10.93 26.63 -23.28
C ALA A 562 10.81 26.94 -21.78
N ASN A 563 11.90 27.39 -21.14
CA ASN A 563 11.88 27.77 -19.73
C ASN A 563 10.86 28.90 -19.45
N ASN A 564 10.04 28.71 -18.42
CA ASN A 564 8.84 29.50 -18.06
C ASN A 564 7.68 29.42 -19.07
N GLY A 565 7.79 28.62 -20.14
CA GLY A 565 6.76 28.43 -21.15
C GLY A 565 5.54 27.61 -20.66
N PRO A 566 4.42 27.65 -21.39
CA PRO A 566 3.22 26.90 -21.04
C PRO A 566 3.42 25.39 -21.28
N LEU A 567 3.07 24.58 -20.28
CA LEU A 567 3.16 23.13 -20.33
C LEU A 567 2.13 22.55 -21.33
N PRO A 568 2.55 21.89 -22.43
CA PRO A 568 1.62 21.43 -23.46
C PRO A 568 0.61 20.42 -22.91
N LYS A 569 -0.61 20.41 -23.49
CA LYS A 569 -1.76 19.62 -23.02
C LYS A 569 -1.46 18.13 -22.81
N GLU A 570 -0.58 17.55 -23.62
CA GLU A 570 -0.17 16.14 -23.50
C GLU A 570 0.47 15.79 -22.13
N TYR A 571 1.15 16.77 -21.50
CA TYR A 571 1.96 16.59 -20.29
C TYR A 571 1.29 17.11 -19.02
N ASN A 572 0.03 17.55 -19.11
CA ASN A 572 -0.75 18.08 -17.99
C ASN A 572 -2.07 17.30 -17.85
N GLY A 573 -2.81 17.52 -16.76
CA GLY A 573 -4.02 16.73 -16.46
C GLY A 573 -5.25 17.02 -17.32
N ASP A 574 -5.19 18.00 -18.24
CA ASP A 574 -6.25 18.18 -19.25
C ASP A 574 -6.08 17.22 -20.44
N GLY A 575 -4.92 16.55 -20.56
CA GLY A 575 -4.61 15.55 -21.59
C GLY A 575 -4.32 14.17 -21.01
N VAL A 576 -3.42 13.43 -21.66
CA VAL A 576 -3.04 12.06 -21.26
C VAL A 576 -2.14 11.99 -20.03
N GLY A 577 -1.65 13.15 -19.54
CA GLY A 577 -0.82 13.22 -18.35
C GLY A 577 0.53 12.51 -18.49
N ALA A 578 1.20 12.64 -19.64
CA ALA A 578 2.52 12.06 -19.87
C ALA A 578 3.62 12.78 -19.06
N THR A 579 4.75 12.12 -18.83
CA THR A 579 5.95 12.81 -18.29
C THR A 579 6.61 13.64 -19.40
N LEU A 580 7.09 14.83 -19.03
CA LEU A 580 7.75 15.75 -19.97
C LEU A 580 9.10 15.14 -20.44
N PRO A 581 9.43 15.14 -21.74
CA PRO A 581 10.77 14.78 -22.18
C PRO A 581 11.77 15.85 -21.72
N LEU A 582 12.92 15.41 -21.23
CA LEU A 582 13.95 16.27 -20.63
C LEU A 582 15.34 15.94 -21.18
N GLU A 583 16.17 16.97 -21.31
CA GLU A 583 17.59 16.85 -21.67
C GLU A 583 18.43 17.73 -20.75
N TRP A 584 19.59 17.23 -20.30
CA TRP A 584 20.56 18.00 -19.54
C TRP A 584 21.99 17.88 -20.07
N LYS A 585 22.75 18.97 -19.99
CA LYS A 585 24.11 19.11 -20.52
C LYS A 585 24.98 19.91 -19.54
N GLY A 586 26.29 19.69 -19.56
CA GLY A 586 27.24 20.38 -18.67
C GLY A 586 27.29 19.83 -17.24
N ALA A 587 27.02 18.53 -17.03
CA ALA A 587 27.16 17.92 -15.71
C ALA A 587 28.63 17.98 -15.22
N PRO A 588 28.89 18.32 -13.95
CA PRO A 588 30.25 18.48 -13.43
C PRO A 588 31.02 17.15 -13.41
N ALA A 589 32.34 17.25 -13.56
CA ALA A 589 33.23 16.10 -13.42
C ALA A 589 33.08 15.44 -12.04
N GLY A 590 33.12 14.11 -12.00
CA GLY A 590 32.90 13.33 -10.77
C GLY A 590 31.43 13.04 -10.45
N THR A 591 30.47 13.42 -11.30
CA THR A 591 29.06 12.98 -11.19
C THR A 591 28.97 11.45 -11.28
N LYS A 592 28.36 10.82 -10.27
CA LYS A 592 28.14 9.36 -10.18
C LYS A 592 26.67 8.97 -10.28
N SER A 593 25.75 9.92 -10.16
CA SER A 593 24.31 9.70 -10.32
C SER A 593 23.59 11.03 -10.53
N PHE A 594 22.40 11.01 -11.13
CA PHE A 594 21.47 12.12 -11.10
C PHE A 594 20.23 11.81 -10.26
N ALA A 595 19.60 12.86 -9.75
CA ALA A 595 18.24 12.84 -9.23
C ALA A 595 17.42 13.97 -9.87
N LEU A 596 16.12 13.75 -10.04
CA LEU A 596 15.18 14.75 -10.56
C LEU A 596 13.95 14.84 -9.65
N VAL A 597 13.52 16.07 -9.39
CA VAL A 597 12.30 16.38 -8.62
C VAL A 597 11.46 17.37 -9.43
N MET A 598 10.15 17.13 -9.53
CA MET A 598 9.20 18.13 -10.01
C MET A 598 8.33 18.59 -8.84
N ASP A 599 8.28 19.88 -8.54
CA ASP A 599 7.42 20.43 -7.50
C ASP A 599 6.73 21.74 -7.90
N HIS A 600 5.79 22.21 -7.06
CA HIS A 600 5.40 23.62 -7.04
C HIS A 600 5.04 24.06 -5.63
N LEU A 601 5.23 25.36 -5.39
CA LEU A 601 4.77 26.04 -4.19
C LEU A 601 3.23 26.16 -4.24
N ALA A 602 2.56 25.51 -3.30
CA ALA A 602 1.11 25.62 -3.13
C ALA A 602 0.76 26.84 -2.25
N ARG A 603 -0.54 27.06 -1.97
CA ARG A 603 -0.97 28.13 -1.05
C ARG A 603 -0.44 27.85 0.37
N GLY A 604 0.16 28.86 1.00
CA GLY A 604 0.80 28.75 2.31
C GLY A 604 2.24 28.19 2.22
N PRO A 605 2.81 27.69 3.33
CA PRO A 605 4.17 27.15 3.37
C PRO A 605 4.31 25.75 2.73
N ASN A 606 3.33 25.28 1.96
CA ASN A 606 3.25 23.90 1.50
C ASN A 606 3.91 23.72 0.13
N MET A 607 4.87 22.81 0.03
CA MET A 607 5.39 22.32 -1.25
C MET A 607 4.63 21.07 -1.69
N LYS A 608 4.30 20.95 -2.98
CA LYS A 608 3.69 19.72 -3.54
C LYS A 608 4.60 19.12 -4.60
N CYS A 609 5.08 17.90 -4.38
CA CYS A 609 5.90 17.14 -5.33
C CYS A 609 5.05 16.33 -6.33
N TYR A 610 5.35 16.42 -7.62
CA TYR A 610 4.65 15.78 -8.74
C TYR A 610 5.47 14.66 -9.38
N TRP A 611 6.78 14.66 -9.18
CA TRP A 611 7.68 13.59 -9.64
C TRP A 611 8.91 13.55 -8.72
N THR A 612 9.29 12.36 -8.27
CA THR A 612 10.53 12.13 -7.52
C THR A 612 11.26 10.97 -8.19
N ILE A 613 12.53 11.15 -8.56
CA ILE A 613 13.34 10.09 -9.16
C ILE A 613 14.83 10.27 -8.79
N TRP A 614 15.54 9.18 -8.49
CA TRP A 614 16.98 9.19 -8.21
C TRP A 614 17.64 7.92 -8.76
N ASP A 615 18.93 7.73 -8.50
CA ASP A 615 19.70 6.57 -9.02
C ASP A 615 19.71 6.53 -10.56
N ILE A 616 19.57 7.71 -11.19
CA ILE A 616 19.72 7.84 -12.64
C ILE A 616 21.21 7.68 -12.93
N PRO A 617 21.63 6.78 -13.86
CA PRO A 617 23.05 6.59 -14.17
C PRO A 617 23.70 7.86 -14.72
N PRO A 618 25.00 8.11 -14.45
CA PRO A 618 25.69 9.33 -14.88
C PRO A 618 25.90 9.38 -16.40
N SER A 619 25.73 8.26 -17.10
CA SER A 619 25.70 8.17 -18.57
C SER A 619 24.38 8.63 -19.21
N VAL A 620 23.31 8.79 -18.41
CA VAL A 620 22.01 9.27 -18.91
C VAL A 620 22.00 10.81 -18.89
N THR A 621 21.85 11.42 -20.05
CA THR A 621 21.75 12.88 -20.23
C THR A 621 20.38 13.35 -20.70
N SER A 622 19.39 12.45 -20.76
CA SER A 622 18.03 12.74 -21.22
C SER A 622 17.03 11.70 -20.74
N LEU A 623 15.80 12.12 -20.48
CA LEU A 623 14.65 11.25 -20.22
C LEU A 623 13.62 11.44 -21.35
N PRO A 624 13.27 10.41 -22.13
CA PRO A 624 12.18 10.50 -23.09
C PRO A 624 10.81 10.60 -22.39
N LYS A 625 9.79 11.00 -23.15
CA LYS A 625 8.39 10.96 -22.71
C LYS A 625 8.02 9.56 -22.19
N ASN A 626 7.43 9.49 -21.00
CA ASN A 626 7.06 8.25 -20.29
C ASN A 626 8.23 7.26 -20.13
N VAL A 627 9.43 7.77 -19.85
CA VAL A 627 10.61 6.93 -19.52
C VAL A 627 10.29 5.87 -18.47
N GLN A 628 10.78 4.65 -18.69
CA GLN A 628 10.71 3.53 -17.74
C GLN A 628 12.10 2.89 -17.60
N GLY A 629 12.35 2.23 -16.47
CA GLY A 629 13.61 1.51 -16.22
C GLY A 629 14.85 2.39 -16.00
N VAL A 630 14.68 3.72 -15.89
CA VAL A 630 15.78 4.66 -15.59
C VAL A 630 15.60 5.19 -14.17
N GLY A 631 16.50 4.83 -13.26
CA GLY A 631 16.45 5.24 -11.86
C GLY A 631 15.32 4.59 -11.04
N LYS A 632 15.14 5.10 -9.82
CA LYS A 632 14.15 4.67 -8.83
C LYS A 632 13.14 5.78 -8.61
N LEU A 633 11.84 5.45 -8.66
CA LEU A 633 10.73 6.40 -8.51
C LEU A 633 10.31 6.54 -7.04
N GLY A 634 10.11 7.78 -6.61
CA GLY A 634 9.72 8.15 -5.25
C GLY A 634 8.24 8.47 -5.07
N ALA A 635 7.91 8.92 -3.86
CA ALA A 635 6.58 9.42 -3.54
C ALA A 635 6.34 10.82 -4.13
N THR A 636 5.10 11.06 -4.55
CA THR A 636 4.55 12.38 -4.88
C THR A 636 3.65 12.88 -3.73
N TRP A 637 3.02 14.05 -3.89
CA TRP A 637 2.10 14.61 -2.88
C TRP A 637 0.85 13.74 -2.66
N LYS A 638 0.55 12.81 -3.57
CA LYS A 638 -0.51 11.80 -3.43
C LYS A 638 0.14 10.43 -3.23
N ARG A 639 0.08 9.92 -2.01
CA ARG A 639 0.70 8.64 -1.64
C ARG A 639 0.20 7.51 -2.56
N GLY A 640 1.12 6.70 -3.07
CA GLY A 640 0.84 5.61 -4.02
C GLY A 640 0.97 5.98 -5.51
N GLU A 641 1.15 7.26 -5.85
CA GLU A 641 1.48 7.69 -7.22
C GLU A 641 2.93 8.16 -7.31
N THR A 642 3.64 7.68 -8.33
CA THR A 642 5.08 7.97 -8.60
C THR A 642 5.30 9.13 -9.57
N TYR A 643 4.26 9.47 -10.35
CA TYR A 643 4.15 10.68 -11.14
C TYR A 643 2.71 11.16 -11.09
N ILE A 644 2.52 12.48 -11.00
CA ILE A 644 1.21 13.15 -11.15
C ILE A 644 1.39 14.22 -12.21
N ALA A 645 0.51 14.24 -13.21
CA ALA A 645 0.50 15.33 -14.18
C ALA A 645 0.06 16.66 -13.53
N PRO A 646 0.70 17.80 -13.82
CA PRO A 646 0.25 19.11 -13.37
C PRO A 646 -1.21 19.40 -13.70
N HIS A 647 -2.04 19.56 -12.66
CA HIS A 647 -3.49 19.76 -12.78
C HIS A 647 -4.08 20.46 -11.55
N SER A 648 -3.53 21.62 -11.16
CA SER A 648 -3.94 22.27 -9.90
C SER A 648 -4.81 23.51 -10.12
N PRO A 649 -6.09 23.52 -9.67
CA PRO A 649 -7.03 24.62 -9.91
C PRO A 649 -6.68 25.89 -9.13
N GLY A 650 -7.22 27.03 -9.58
CA GLY A 650 -7.03 28.34 -8.96
C GLY A 650 -6.03 29.23 -9.70
N GLY A 651 -6.07 29.26 -11.03
CA GLY A 651 -5.26 30.14 -11.89
C GLY A 651 -3.88 29.58 -12.26
N ALA A 652 -3.09 30.40 -12.97
CA ALA A 652 -1.79 30.03 -13.51
C ALA A 652 -0.77 29.70 -12.39
N LYS A 653 -0.04 28.60 -12.56
CA LYS A 653 0.97 28.11 -11.62
C LYS A 653 2.25 27.71 -12.33
N THR A 654 3.39 28.02 -11.71
CA THR A 654 4.71 27.56 -12.14
C THR A 654 5.03 26.26 -11.42
N TYR A 655 5.41 25.23 -12.18
CA TYR A 655 5.98 23.99 -11.70
C TYR A 655 7.46 23.98 -12.06
N THR A 656 8.32 23.58 -11.13
CA THR A 656 9.76 23.55 -11.34
C THR A 656 10.22 22.10 -11.40
N LEU A 657 10.95 21.76 -12.47
CA LEU A 657 11.71 20.52 -12.55
C LEU A 657 13.16 20.84 -12.19
N HIS A 658 13.68 20.16 -11.17
CA HIS A 658 15.04 20.26 -10.67
C HIS A 658 15.80 18.99 -11.07
N VAL A 659 16.99 19.11 -11.66
CA VAL A 659 17.95 18.01 -11.79
C VAL A 659 19.21 18.29 -10.97
N TYR A 660 19.68 17.27 -10.25
CA TYR A 660 20.82 17.33 -9.34
C TYR A 660 21.91 16.38 -9.82
N ALA A 661 23.13 16.88 -10.00
CA ALA A 661 24.31 16.06 -10.29
C ALA A 661 24.98 15.67 -8.96
N LEU A 662 25.11 14.37 -8.69
CA LEU A 662 25.49 13.84 -7.37
C LEU A 662 26.86 13.15 -7.39
N SER A 663 27.68 13.38 -6.37
CA SER A 663 28.99 12.73 -6.16
C SER A 663 28.92 11.27 -5.69
N ARG A 664 27.72 10.80 -5.31
CA ARG A 664 27.40 9.43 -4.89
C ARG A 664 25.93 9.11 -5.18
N VAL A 665 25.62 7.84 -5.38
CA VAL A 665 24.23 7.33 -5.43
C VAL A 665 23.60 7.46 -4.04
N PRO A 666 22.45 8.15 -3.87
CA PRO A 666 21.78 8.21 -2.58
C PRO A 666 21.16 6.86 -2.21
N GLN A 667 21.30 6.50 -0.93
CA GLN A 667 20.78 5.26 -0.35
C GLN A 667 19.68 5.61 0.67
N PHE A 668 18.65 4.77 0.72
CA PHE A 668 17.51 4.94 1.62
C PHE A 668 17.24 3.61 2.33
N SER A 669 17.00 3.65 3.63
CA SER A 669 16.49 2.50 4.40
C SER A 669 14.98 2.30 4.23
N GLN A 670 14.29 3.30 3.70
CA GLN A 670 12.86 3.29 3.39
C GLN A 670 12.63 2.81 1.95
N PRO A 671 11.53 2.10 1.66
CA PRO A 671 11.21 1.69 0.30
C PRO A 671 10.94 2.94 -0.58
N PRO A 672 11.17 2.86 -1.90
CA PRO A 672 11.08 4.03 -2.79
C PRO A 672 9.77 4.83 -2.68
N GLN A 673 8.65 4.14 -2.48
CA GLN A 673 7.30 4.71 -2.33
C GLN A 673 7.11 5.52 -1.03
N GLN A 674 8.07 5.48 -0.11
CA GLN A 674 8.14 6.30 1.11
C GLN A 674 9.19 7.42 1.01
N VAL A 675 10.11 7.35 0.02
CA VAL A 675 11.07 8.42 -0.26
C VAL A 675 10.31 9.61 -0.87
N THR A 676 9.86 10.52 0.00
CA THR A 676 9.30 11.81 -0.43
C THR A 676 10.41 12.71 -0.96
N ARG A 677 9.99 13.82 -1.58
CA ARG A 677 10.87 14.93 -1.93
C ARG A 677 11.80 15.32 -0.77
N GLU A 678 11.25 15.49 0.43
CA GLU A 678 11.96 15.94 1.62
C GLU A 678 13.02 14.92 2.04
N VAL A 679 12.67 13.63 2.02
CA VAL A 679 13.60 12.52 2.30
C VAL A 679 14.73 12.48 1.26
N LEU A 680 14.41 12.59 -0.03
CA LEU A 680 15.40 12.64 -1.11
C LEU A 680 16.34 13.84 -0.94
N LEU A 681 15.80 15.06 -0.82
CA LEU A 681 16.58 16.30 -0.67
C LEU A 681 17.49 16.26 0.55
N ALA A 682 17.01 15.71 1.68
CA ALA A 682 17.82 15.55 2.90
C ALA A 682 19.00 14.57 2.71
N ALA A 683 18.81 13.49 1.95
CA ALA A 683 19.86 12.51 1.67
C ALA A 683 20.91 13.00 0.65
N ILE A 684 20.51 13.87 -0.30
CA ILE A 684 21.41 14.37 -1.36
C ILE A 684 22.08 15.71 -1.03
N LYS A 685 21.64 16.46 -0.01
CA LYS A 685 22.14 17.82 0.27
C LYS A 685 23.69 17.90 0.32
N ASP A 686 24.34 16.88 0.89
CA ASP A 686 25.80 16.78 1.04
C ASP A 686 26.48 15.94 -0.07
N SER A 687 25.79 15.70 -1.20
CA SER A 687 26.35 15.05 -2.40
C SER A 687 26.18 15.87 -3.69
N ILE A 688 25.39 16.94 -3.68
CA ILE A 688 25.17 17.78 -4.86
C ILE A 688 26.47 18.48 -5.29
N LEU A 689 26.92 18.18 -6.50
CA LEU A 689 28.04 18.84 -7.18
C LEU A 689 27.58 20.10 -7.93
N ASP A 690 26.39 20.03 -8.54
CA ASP A 690 25.71 21.14 -9.21
C ASP A 690 24.22 20.79 -9.45
N SER A 691 23.40 21.79 -9.80
CA SER A 691 21.98 21.62 -10.07
C SER A 691 21.46 22.56 -11.16
N ALA A 692 20.38 22.16 -11.83
CA ALA A 692 19.75 22.94 -12.90
C ALA A 692 18.23 22.82 -12.86
N ASP A 693 17.54 23.92 -13.19
CA ASP A 693 16.08 24.03 -13.06
C ASP A 693 15.42 24.35 -14.41
N LEU A 694 14.23 23.79 -14.63
CA LEU A 694 13.32 24.13 -15.74
C LEU A 694 11.94 24.46 -15.17
N ASN A 695 11.49 25.70 -15.36
CA ASN A 695 10.16 26.14 -14.98
C ASN A 695 9.18 25.90 -16.13
N VAL A 696 7.97 25.42 -15.82
CA VAL A 696 6.85 25.32 -16.78
C VAL A 696 5.58 25.88 -16.16
N THR A 697 4.74 26.56 -16.93
CA THR A 697 3.50 27.19 -16.44
C THR A 697 2.26 26.41 -16.87
N TYR A 698 1.26 26.29 -16.01
CA TYR A 698 0.00 25.63 -16.31
C TYR A 698 -1.19 26.35 -15.66
N THR A 699 -2.32 26.39 -16.37
CA THR A 699 -3.60 26.94 -15.93
C THR A 699 -4.70 25.92 -16.23
N ALA A 700 -5.55 25.60 -15.27
CA ALA A 700 -6.56 24.57 -15.43
C ALA A 700 -7.71 24.99 -16.37
N SER A 701 -8.14 24.05 -17.22
CA SER A 701 -9.26 24.24 -18.16
C SER A 701 -10.60 24.35 -17.41
N GLY A 702 -10.96 25.57 -17.02
CA GLY A 702 -12.17 25.90 -16.26
C GLY A 702 -12.06 27.23 -15.49
N ASP A 703 -10.84 27.67 -15.18
CA ASP A 703 -10.59 28.98 -14.55
C ASP A 703 -10.55 30.15 -15.56
N GLY A 704 -10.58 29.86 -16.86
CA GLY A 704 -10.45 30.85 -17.95
C GLY A 704 -11.72 31.66 -18.25
N GLU A 705 -12.90 31.22 -17.81
CA GLU A 705 -14.18 31.90 -18.03
C GLU A 705 -14.79 32.43 -16.71
N ARG A 706 -14.01 33.24 -16.00
CA ARG A 706 -14.56 34.22 -15.03
C ARG A 706 -14.11 35.63 -15.39
N ARG A 707 -14.79 36.22 -16.38
CA ARG A 707 -14.82 37.69 -16.50
C ARG A 707 -15.55 38.26 -15.27
N GLY A 708 -15.00 39.33 -14.71
CA GLY A 708 -15.22 39.73 -13.31
C GLY A 708 -16.58 40.36 -12.98
N PRO A 709 -16.83 40.63 -11.69
CA PRO A 709 -18.10 41.18 -11.21
C PRO A 709 -18.19 42.71 -11.31
N GLY A 710 -19.33 43.16 -11.80
CA GLY A 710 -19.86 44.53 -11.80
C GLY A 710 -21.18 44.48 -12.59
N ASP A 711 -22.30 45.06 -12.18
CA ASP A 711 -22.60 46.07 -11.13
C ASP A 711 -24.04 45.80 -10.61
N PRO A 712 -24.44 46.11 -9.36
CA PRO A 712 -25.75 45.71 -8.84
C PRO A 712 -26.80 46.81 -9.04
N GLY A 713 -27.69 46.65 -10.03
CA GLY A 713 -28.79 47.58 -10.25
C GLY A 713 -29.92 47.06 -11.13
N GLY A 714 -31.16 47.44 -10.80
CA GLY A 714 -32.33 47.27 -11.68
C GLY A 714 -33.27 46.14 -11.32
N LYS A 715 -34.24 46.41 -10.44
CA LYS A 715 -35.59 45.85 -10.64
C LYS A 715 -36.11 46.42 -11.95
N ASP A 716 -36.79 45.62 -12.78
CA ASP A 716 -37.95 46.18 -13.46
C ASP A 716 -39.07 45.17 -13.75
N ARG A 717 -40.30 45.70 -13.78
CA ARG A 717 -41.55 44.96 -13.99
C ARG A 717 -42.11 45.23 -15.39
N GLY A 718 -41.89 44.28 -16.30
CA GLY A 718 -42.87 43.93 -17.34
C GLY A 718 -43.19 44.94 -18.46
N GLN A 719 -44.19 44.50 -19.24
CA GLN A 719 -44.83 45.15 -20.39
C GLN A 719 -44.18 45.09 -21.78
N ASN A 720 -45.06 44.73 -22.73
CA ASN A 720 -45.11 45.07 -24.15
C ASN A 720 -44.11 44.49 -25.18
N ARG A 721 -44.63 43.46 -25.87
CA ARG A 721 -44.65 43.33 -27.35
C ARG A 721 -44.52 44.68 -28.08
N PRO A 722 -43.84 44.71 -29.24
CA PRO A 722 -44.61 44.50 -30.48
C PRO A 722 -43.97 43.57 -31.52
N ARG A 723 -44.87 43.01 -32.35
CA ARG A 723 -44.80 42.58 -33.77
C ARG A 723 -43.43 42.73 -34.48
N GLN A 724 -43.00 41.80 -35.33
CA GLN A 724 -43.78 41.04 -36.32
C GLN A 724 -43.58 39.52 -36.24
#